data_AF-A0A651F849-F1
#
_entry.id   AF-A0A651F849-F1
#
_cell.length_a   1.000
_cell.length_b   1.000
_cell.length_c   1.000
_cell.angle_alpha   90.00
_cell.angle_beta   90.00
_cell.angle_gamma   90.00
#
_symmetry.space_group_name_H-M   'P 1'
#
loop_
_entity.id
_entity.type
_entity.pdbx_description
1 polymer ?
#
loop_
_entity_poly.entity_id
_entity_poly.type
_entity_poly.pdbx_seq_one_letter_code
_entity_poly.pdbx_strand_id
1 'polypeptide(L)'
;MSLLLYLVLLAARAEPPERPTTCVITATDATQLRLQLTLASAGTGVICLEPGDYTAPSGGIGFSISSDVTLVGLGSAPEDVVLRQESTSDWVVDVDGATATLHNLTIDGSGTHRAMATSGNSRLILVDVTVRNGWRSGEGAGIRQRANNHLEIYRSTFRNNLCLAGNGRGGHLYHSGGSGTIYVEDSHFEVGVALRGGAFAIEDGALTVMRSAFVENRSTQVTGNNEDIWGGGALNLMGGTHHVERSTFLDNSAESKGGAILVRGNGTTLDLFENTFESGEATYMGGHVAAVDRAQLRVERNRFFEGSGAGGGAIGCYNATCSVHDSGFWSNESRRDGSERRGGGAIFHRSDNQNRTLTATHNLFCQNRMVAAPSDGDNGTGGGALLTKDTRAYLDYNVYVGNTTNRAGGAVHFRNDRNGVGGVGTYETYIANRAEQGCSVFGRNATTHLVSHSLYTLSGCYELDDPIAEPRGSVLHANNSNELRTEDVVFWDLDLAQPMNGNVDHSGEPVFLDPGLSDFPGQPLPEDYDCRNEYDLFEPFAGLDDPPLVGHLAGPDAGFIDDDGDGWSWLFDCDDDDPRVQGPGPYYPDGDGDGFGDARATPAGEGCPPPGFVTNNLDCDDTNPNVNPDADEIVANGRDDNCDGTELCYLDMDRDGFRSDETVQTEDLTCTEVPHALASVPDGDCDDTDATVYPGADEICDGQFNDCDAAGYDLSGAPAAESDGDSDGFVACDYEGGTWIDNVISTPSVGQDCDDTDATVFPGAPEIWYDGVDQSCDGWSDFDPDRDGQIWPDYAARDEAFFAALGIPTTTEGAGDCYDGEDTPLQAREGWQDPDPEQPWDPE
;
A
#
# COMPACT_ATOMS: atom_id res chain seq x y z
N MET A 1 5.09 -8.01 -14.52
CA MET A 1 4.36 -6.87 -15.14
C MET A 1 3.26 -6.36 -14.20
N SER A 2 2.52 -7.26 -13.54
CA SER A 2 1.51 -6.96 -12.51
C SER A 2 2.02 -5.96 -11.46
N LEU A 3 3.22 -6.16 -10.90
CA LEU A 3 3.83 -5.21 -9.95
C LEU A 3 3.93 -3.77 -10.50
N LEU A 4 4.19 -3.58 -11.79
CA LEU A 4 4.26 -2.25 -12.40
C LEU A 4 2.85 -1.63 -12.59
N LEU A 5 1.82 -2.46 -12.80
CA LEU A 5 0.43 -2.01 -12.82
C LEU A 5 -0.06 -1.66 -11.40
N TYR A 6 0.31 -2.49 -10.42
CA TYR A 6 0.02 -2.30 -8.99
C TYR A 6 0.68 -1.02 -8.44
N LEU A 7 1.97 -0.79 -8.74
CA LEU A 7 2.65 0.48 -8.41
C LEU A 7 2.02 1.69 -9.11
N VAL A 8 1.50 1.55 -10.34
CA VAL A 8 0.78 2.63 -11.05
C VAL A 8 -0.63 2.85 -10.47
N LEU A 9 -1.29 1.81 -9.95
CA LEU A 9 -2.57 1.92 -9.23
C LEU A 9 -2.39 2.59 -7.85
N LEU A 10 -1.35 2.20 -7.10
CA LEU A 10 -0.95 2.85 -5.85
C LEU A 10 -0.57 4.33 -6.08
N ALA A 11 0.25 4.62 -7.09
CA ALA A 11 0.60 5.99 -7.47
C ALA A 11 -0.58 6.82 -8.04
N ALA A 12 -1.74 6.18 -8.28
CA ALA A 12 -2.99 6.83 -8.67
C ALA A 12 -4.04 6.89 -7.54
N ARG A 13 -3.72 6.36 -6.34
CA ARG A 13 -4.60 6.35 -5.16
C ARG A 13 -4.67 7.74 -4.53
N ALA A 14 -5.49 8.61 -5.12
CA ALA A 14 -5.96 9.81 -4.43
C ALA A 14 -6.91 9.38 -3.30
N GLU A 15 -6.66 9.82 -2.07
CA GLU A 15 -7.58 9.56 -0.96
C GLU A 15 -8.96 10.20 -1.23
N PRO A 16 -10.07 9.57 -0.77
CA PRO A 16 -11.40 10.16 -0.86
C PRO A 16 -11.41 11.52 -0.17
N PRO A 17 -11.80 12.62 -0.85
CA PRO A 17 -11.75 13.94 -0.22
C PRO A 17 -12.65 13.99 1.01
N GLU A 18 -12.12 14.53 2.11
CA GLU A 18 -12.87 14.67 3.37
C GLU A 18 -14.14 15.49 3.18
N ARG A 19 -15.19 15.15 3.95
CA ARG A 19 -16.44 15.93 4.00
C ARG A 19 -16.15 17.28 4.65
N PRO A 20 -16.32 18.43 3.94
CA PRO A 20 -15.97 19.72 4.50
C PRO A 20 -16.75 20.08 5.77
N THR A 21 -16.04 20.54 6.79
CA THR A 21 -16.60 20.93 8.10
C THR A 21 -17.22 22.34 8.12
N THR A 22 -16.90 23.18 7.13
CA THR A 22 -17.37 24.57 7.06
C THR A 22 -18.17 24.86 5.78
N CYS A 23 -19.36 25.43 5.96
CA CYS A 23 -20.22 25.89 4.87
C CYS A 23 -19.88 27.33 4.47
N VAL A 24 -19.60 27.58 3.20
CA VAL A 24 -19.47 28.97 2.67
C VAL A 24 -20.87 29.55 2.44
N ILE A 25 -21.80 28.70 1.99
CA ILE A 25 -23.18 29.03 1.68
C ILE A 25 -24.09 27.91 2.22
N THR A 26 -25.26 28.26 2.75
CA THR A 26 -26.35 27.29 2.99
C THR A 26 -27.50 27.52 2.00
N ALA A 27 -28.15 26.43 1.60
CA ALA A 27 -29.43 26.45 0.89
C ALA A 27 -30.46 25.63 1.67
N THR A 28 -31.71 26.11 1.70
CA THR A 28 -32.83 25.43 2.38
C THR A 28 -33.94 24.98 1.43
N ASP A 29 -33.81 25.27 0.13
CA ASP A 29 -34.78 24.87 -0.91
C ASP A 29 -34.14 24.84 -2.31
N ALA A 30 -34.83 24.22 -3.28
CA ALA A 30 -34.37 24.08 -4.66
C ALA A 30 -34.20 25.41 -5.42
N THR A 31 -34.92 26.47 -5.05
CA THR A 31 -34.79 27.80 -5.66
C THR A 31 -33.51 28.47 -5.20
N GLN A 32 -33.20 28.38 -3.90
CA GLN A 32 -31.93 28.83 -3.35
C GLN A 32 -30.76 28.07 -3.99
N LEU A 33 -30.79 26.73 -3.98
CA LEU A 33 -29.70 25.92 -4.55
C LEU A 33 -29.44 26.27 -6.03
N ARG A 34 -30.48 26.41 -6.86
CA ARG A 34 -30.31 26.80 -8.26
C ARG A 34 -29.80 28.23 -8.42
N LEU A 35 -30.17 29.16 -7.55
CA LEU A 35 -29.63 30.52 -7.55
C LEU A 35 -28.12 30.50 -7.21
N GLN A 36 -27.71 29.76 -6.18
CA GLN A 36 -26.30 29.67 -5.79
C GLN A 36 -25.45 29.01 -6.88
N LEU A 37 -25.91 27.91 -7.49
CA LEU A 37 -25.25 27.30 -8.65
C LEU A 37 -25.18 28.24 -9.88
N THR A 38 -26.11 29.18 -10.03
CA THR A 38 -26.08 30.19 -11.11
C THR A 38 -25.14 31.36 -10.79
N LEU A 39 -24.92 31.65 -9.50
CA LEU A 39 -23.99 32.70 -9.02
C LEU A 39 -22.57 32.16 -8.80
N ALA A 40 -22.37 30.85 -8.89
CA ALA A 40 -21.10 30.17 -8.68
C ALA A 40 -20.03 30.59 -9.70
N SER A 41 -19.08 31.42 -9.27
CA SER A 41 -17.84 31.69 -10.01
C SER A 41 -16.81 30.60 -9.74
N ALA A 42 -15.79 30.46 -10.60
CA ALA A 42 -14.66 29.59 -10.28
C ALA A 42 -14.11 29.89 -8.87
N GLY A 43 -14.15 28.89 -7.97
CA GLY A 43 -13.77 29.02 -6.56
C GLY A 43 -14.88 29.39 -5.56
N THR A 44 -16.18 29.22 -5.86
CA THR A 44 -17.26 29.57 -4.89
C THR A 44 -17.29 28.78 -3.57
N GLY A 45 -16.60 27.64 -3.49
CA GLY A 45 -16.48 26.84 -2.28
C GLY A 45 -17.73 26.01 -1.94
N VAL A 46 -17.87 25.69 -0.65
CA VAL A 46 -18.80 24.68 -0.13
C VAL A 46 -20.24 25.21 0.01
N ILE A 47 -21.18 24.60 -0.71
CA ILE A 47 -22.62 24.81 -0.55
C ILE A 47 -23.20 23.67 0.28
N CYS A 48 -23.66 23.99 1.48
CA CYS A 48 -24.35 23.05 2.36
C CYS A 48 -25.87 23.06 2.12
N LEU A 49 -26.49 21.89 2.20
CA LEU A 49 -27.92 21.67 1.99
C LEU A 49 -28.55 21.22 3.30
N GLU A 50 -29.51 21.99 3.83
CA GLU A 50 -30.31 21.57 4.98
C GLU A 50 -31.18 20.33 4.64
N PRO A 51 -31.50 19.45 5.60
CA PRO A 51 -32.39 18.31 5.39
C PRO A 51 -33.72 18.69 4.71
N GLY A 52 -34.05 18.04 3.60
CA GLY A 52 -35.21 18.40 2.79
C GLY A 52 -35.22 17.83 1.36
N ASP A 53 -36.32 18.11 0.65
CA ASP A 53 -36.52 17.76 -0.75
C ASP A 53 -36.24 18.96 -1.66
N TYR A 54 -35.24 18.82 -2.52
CA TYR A 54 -34.79 19.79 -3.50
C TYR A 54 -35.34 19.42 -4.88
N THR A 55 -36.67 19.45 -5.03
CA THR A 55 -37.33 19.27 -6.33
C THR A 55 -37.23 20.53 -7.19
N ALA A 56 -36.52 20.44 -8.31
CA ALA A 56 -36.48 21.49 -9.33
C ALA A 56 -37.83 21.58 -10.09
N PRO A 57 -38.47 22.76 -10.16
CA PRO A 57 -39.83 22.90 -10.65
C PRO A 57 -39.98 22.72 -12.16
N SER A 58 -41.17 22.26 -12.57
CA SER A 58 -41.54 22.04 -13.97
C SER A 58 -41.30 23.27 -14.86
N GLY A 59 -40.63 23.04 -16.00
CA GLY A 59 -40.24 24.08 -16.97
C GLY A 59 -38.81 24.64 -16.84
N GLY A 60 -38.05 24.26 -15.80
CA GLY A 60 -36.63 24.61 -15.67
C GLY A 60 -35.64 23.62 -16.31
N ILE A 61 -34.37 24.02 -16.40
CA ILE A 61 -33.23 23.07 -16.46
C ILE A 61 -32.94 22.54 -15.05
N GLY A 62 -32.30 21.37 -14.91
CA GLY A 62 -31.91 20.81 -13.61
C GLY A 62 -30.84 21.61 -12.85
N PHE A 63 -30.30 21.00 -11.80
CA PHE A 63 -29.15 21.53 -11.06
C PHE A 63 -27.92 21.44 -11.96
N SER A 64 -27.58 22.55 -12.61
CA SER A 64 -26.52 22.62 -13.61
C SER A 64 -25.28 23.23 -12.95
N ILE A 65 -24.14 22.56 -13.09
CA ILE A 65 -22.86 22.93 -12.48
C ILE A 65 -21.88 23.23 -13.61
N SER A 66 -21.45 24.49 -13.71
CA SER A 66 -20.54 24.97 -14.77
C SER A 66 -19.36 25.79 -14.19
N SER A 67 -19.03 25.51 -12.93
CA SER A 67 -17.93 26.10 -12.15
C SER A 67 -17.66 25.21 -10.94
N ASP A 68 -16.42 25.23 -10.42
CA ASP A 68 -16.00 24.29 -9.38
C ASP A 68 -16.77 24.49 -8.06
N VAL A 69 -17.34 23.42 -7.52
CA VAL A 69 -18.22 23.46 -6.34
C VAL A 69 -18.20 22.15 -5.54
N THR A 70 -18.35 22.27 -4.23
CA THR A 70 -18.63 21.12 -3.34
C THR A 70 -20.03 21.25 -2.75
N LEU A 71 -20.86 20.24 -2.93
CA LEU A 71 -22.20 20.14 -2.35
C LEU A 71 -22.18 19.18 -1.16
N VAL A 72 -22.67 19.62 0.00
CA VAL A 72 -22.68 18.80 1.24
C VAL A 72 -24.09 18.74 1.80
N GLY A 73 -24.69 17.56 1.87
CA GLY A 73 -25.90 17.38 2.67
C GLY A 73 -25.59 17.45 4.16
N LEU A 74 -26.32 18.28 4.91
CA LEU A 74 -26.22 18.40 6.37
C LEU A 74 -26.99 17.30 7.13
N GLY A 75 -27.51 16.31 6.40
CA GLY A 75 -28.17 15.13 6.95
C GLY A 75 -27.30 14.27 7.86
N SER A 76 -27.99 13.46 8.67
CA SER A 76 -27.43 12.31 9.37
C SER A 76 -27.15 11.14 8.43
N ALA A 77 -27.91 11.04 7.34
CA ALA A 77 -27.73 10.08 6.26
C ALA A 77 -27.98 10.74 4.88
N PRO A 78 -27.53 10.14 3.76
CA PRO A 78 -27.71 10.70 2.41
C PRO A 78 -29.19 10.84 2.00
N GLU A 79 -30.08 10.09 2.64
CA GLU A 79 -31.53 10.11 2.43
C GLU A 79 -32.23 11.34 3.01
N ASP A 80 -31.58 12.08 3.93
CA ASP A 80 -32.15 13.28 4.55
C ASP A 80 -32.16 14.50 3.59
N VAL A 81 -31.34 14.46 2.54
CA VAL A 81 -31.17 15.53 1.54
C VAL A 81 -31.34 14.93 0.15
N VAL A 82 -32.48 15.20 -0.51
CA VAL A 82 -32.81 14.55 -1.80
C VAL A 82 -33.02 15.57 -2.92
N LEU A 83 -32.27 15.44 -4.02
CA LEU A 83 -32.42 16.26 -5.22
C LEU A 83 -33.28 15.54 -6.26
N ARG A 84 -34.28 16.25 -6.81
CA ARG A 84 -35.30 15.74 -7.74
C ARG A 84 -35.63 16.78 -8.82
N GLN A 85 -36.40 16.40 -9.85
CA GLN A 85 -36.89 17.35 -10.85
C GLN A 85 -38.24 16.93 -11.48
N GLU A 86 -39.12 17.91 -11.73
CA GLU A 86 -40.41 17.76 -12.43
C GLU A 86 -40.40 18.31 -13.89
N SER A 87 -39.23 18.66 -14.42
CA SER A 87 -39.11 19.33 -15.72
C SER A 87 -39.03 18.35 -16.90
N THR A 88 -38.90 18.89 -18.12
CA THR A 88 -38.66 18.08 -19.32
C THR A 88 -37.17 17.86 -19.61
N SER A 89 -36.27 18.25 -18.71
CA SER A 89 -34.83 18.09 -18.89
C SER A 89 -34.40 16.64 -18.77
N ASP A 90 -33.25 16.28 -19.33
CA ASP A 90 -32.84 14.88 -19.44
C ASP A 90 -32.33 14.29 -18.10
N TRP A 91 -31.99 15.13 -17.14
CA TRP A 91 -31.26 14.80 -15.90
C TRP A 91 -31.78 15.58 -14.67
N VAL A 92 -31.40 15.17 -13.46
CA VAL A 92 -31.56 15.98 -12.23
C VAL A 92 -30.37 16.91 -12.05
N VAL A 93 -29.13 16.38 -12.13
CA VAL A 93 -27.87 17.14 -12.07
C VAL A 93 -27.10 17.02 -13.40
N ASP A 94 -26.39 18.06 -13.82
CA ASP A 94 -25.50 18.04 -15.00
C ASP A 94 -24.26 18.89 -14.72
N VAL A 95 -23.08 18.36 -15.05
CA VAL A 95 -21.78 18.98 -14.76
C VAL A 95 -21.06 19.20 -16.08
N ASP A 96 -20.87 20.46 -16.49
CA ASP A 96 -20.28 20.80 -17.79
C ASP A 96 -19.05 21.70 -17.63
N GLY A 97 -17.86 21.12 -17.88
CA GLY A 97 -16.57 21.82 -17.85
C GLY A 97 -16.07 22.23 -16.46
N ALA A 98 -16.49 21.53 -15.41
CA ALA A 98 -16.22 21.87 -14.00
C ALA A 98 -15.89 20.65 -13.14
N THR A 99 -15.31 20.90 -11.96
CA THR A 99 -15.12 19.92 -10.88
C THR A 99 -16.29 19.99 -9.90
N ALA A 100 -17.02 18.89 -9.72
CA ALA A 100 -18.14 18.81 -8.80
C ALA A 100 -17.89 17.70 -7.77
N THR A 101 -17.88 18.03 -6.48
CA THR A 101 -17.76 17.06 -5.38
C THR A 101 -19.06 17.03 -4.59
N LEU A 102 -19.69 15.86 -4.46
CA LEU A 102 -20.99 15.69 -3.79
C LEU A 102 -20.80 14.78 -2.56
N HIS A 103 -21.19 15.27 -1.37
CA HIS A 103 -21.14 14.53 -0.11
C HIS A 103 -22.53 14.31 0.49
N ASN A 104 -22.79 13.10 1.01
CA ASN A 104 -23.89 12.80 1.95
C ASN A 104 -25.26 13.30 1.49
N LEU A 105 -25.67 12.95 0.27
CA LEU A 105 -26.95 13.34 -0.32
C LEU A 105 -27.48 12.29 -1.32
N THR A 106 -28.75 12.39 -1.69
CA THR A 106 -29.40 11.51 -2.65
C THR A 106 -29.77 12.25 -3.94
N ILE A 107 -29.41 11.69 -5.10
CA ILE A 107 -29.95 12.09 -6.40
C ILE A 107 -31.01 11.07 -6.83
N ASP A 108 -32.24 11.53 -7.05
CA ASP A 108 -33.40 10.67 -7.31
C ASP A 108 -34.04 10.99 -8.66
N GLY A 109 -33.88 10.08 -9.63
CA GLY A 109 -34.43 10.20 -10.98
C GLY A 109 -35.95 10.03 -11.06
N SER A 110 -36.64 9.75 -9.95
CA SER A 110 -38.10 9.64 -9.84
C SER A 110 -38.76 8.69 -10.86
N GLY A 111 -38.03 7.71 -11.39
CA GLY A 111 -38.51 6.77 -12.42
C GLY A 111 -38.78 7.42 -13.79
N THR A 112 -38.32 8.66 -14.02
CA THR A 112 -38.63 9.47 -15.21
C THR A 112 -37.43 10.23 -15.79
N HIS A 113 -36.37 10.39 -15.01
CA HIS A 113 -35.19 11.18 -15.35
C HIS A 113 -33.90 10.38 -15.17
N ARG A 114 -32.83 10.82 -15.83
CA ARG A 114 -31.46 10.43 -15.46
C ARG A 114 -31.12 11.08 -14.12
N ALA A 115 -30.36 10.42 -13.25
CA ALA A 115 -29.87 11.10 -12.05
C ALA A 115 -28.86 12.20 -12.43
N MET A 116 -27.75 11.86 -13.10
CA MET A 116 -26.69 12.82 -13.43
C MET A 116 -26.14 12.68 -14.86
N ALA A 117 -25.58 13.77 -15.40
CA ALA A 117 -24.79 13.77 -16.63
C ALA A 117 -23.49 14.57 -16.44
N THR A 118 -22.44 14.25 -17.22
CA THR A 118 -21.17 15.01 -17.20
C THR A 118 -20.64 15.26 -18.61
N SER A 119 -20.09 16.45 -18.85
CA SER A 119 -19.39 16.83 -20.08
C SER A 119 -18.39 18.00 -19.92
N GLY A 120 -17.79 18.45 -21.02
CA GLY A 120 -16.86 19.59 -21.05
C GLY A 120 -15.45 19.30 -20.53
N ASN A 121 -15.09 18.03 -20.33
CA ASN A 121 -13.92 17.56 -19.57
C ASN A 121 -14.05 17.86 -18.06
N SER A 122 -15.25 17.62 -17.51
CA SER A 122 -15.55 17.72 -16.08
C SER A 122 -14.96 16.56 -15.26
N ARG A 123 -14.84 16.78 -13.95
CA ARG A 123 -14.51 15.76 -12.94
C ARG A 123 -15.65 15.72 -11.92
N LEU A 124 -16.31 14.57 -11.77
CA LEU A 124 -17.37 14.35 -10.79
C LEU A 124 -16.87 13.40 -9.70
N ILE A 125 -16.94 13.82 -8.45
CA ILE A 125 -16.54 13.03 -7.28
C ILE A 125 -17.77 12.83 -6.39
N LEU A 126 -18.07 11.58 -6.06
CA LEU A 126 -19.21 11.18 -5.23
C LEU A 126 -18.70 10.51 -3.96
N VAL A 127 -19.12 11.01 -2.80
CA VAL A 127 -18.65 10.55 -1.49
C VAL A 127 -19.86 10.37 -0.58
N ASP A 128 -20.15 9.14 -0.15
CA ASP A 128 -21.34 8.83 0.65
C ASP A 128 -22.66 9.27 -0.04
N VAL A 129 -22.79 9.06 -1.37
CA VAL A 129 -23.95 9.52 -2.17
C VAL A 129 -24.88 8.37 -2.54
N THR A 130 -26.20 8.59 -2.51
CA THR A 130 -27.19 7.65 -3.08
C THR A 130 -27.64 8.11 -4.48
N VAL A 131 -27.60 7.22 -5.47
CA VAL A 131 -28.06 7.47 -6.85
C VAL A 131 -29.16 6.47 -7.21
N ARG A 132 -30.42 6.93 -7.25
CA ARG A 132 -31.58 6.00 -7.39
C ARG A 132 -32.64 6.41 -8.40
N ASN A 133 -33.45 5.42 -8.76
CA ASN A 133 -34.66 5.57 -9.59
C ASN A 133 -34.39 6.24 -10.95
N GLY A 134 -33.16 6.18 -11.44
CA GLY A 134 -32.79 6.69 -12.74
C GLY A 134 -33.53 5.93 -13.85
N TRP A 135 -34.13 6.64 -14.80
CA TRP A 135 -34.80 6.05 -15.94
C TRP A 135 -34.59 6.87 -17.21
N ARG A 136 -34.01 6.27 -18.25
CA ARG A 136 -33.91 6.86 -19.59
C ARG A 136 -33.88 5.83 -20.70
N SER A 137 -34.25 6.28 -21.89
CA SER A 137 -33.87 5.63 -23.14
C SER A 137 -32.42 5.97 -23.53
N GLY A 138 -31.74 5.02 -24.17
CA GLY A 138 -30.41 5.20 -24.75
C GLY A 138 -29.25 4.84 -23.83
N GLU A 139 -28.86 5.76 -22.94
CA GLU A 139 -27.55 5.73 -22.28
C GLU A 139 -27.62 6.24 -20.83
N GLY A 140 -27.08 5.45 -19.89
CA GLY A 140 -26.78 5.82 -18.50
C GLY A 140 -28.01 6.30 -17.73
N ALA A 141 -28.75 5.41 -17.07
CA ALA A 141 -29.96 5.82 -16.36
C ALA A 141 -29.66 6.49 -15.00
N GLY A 142 -28.64 6.03 -14.27
CA GLY A 142 -28.02 6.76 -13.16
C GLY A 142 -27.18 7.93 -13.71
N ILE A 143 -25.96 7.62 -14.15
CA ILE A 143 -24.99 8.59 -14.67
C ILE A 143 -24.74 8.35 -16.17
N ARG A 144 -24.69 9.43 -16.96
CA ARG A 144 -24.17 9.42 -18.34
C ARG A 144 -22.94 10.33 -18.44
N GLN A 145 -21.77 9.71 -18.44
CA GLN A 145 -20.47 10.35 -18.56
C GLN A 145 -20.12 10.46 -20.04
N ARG A 146 -20.06 11.68 -20.59
CA ARG A 146 -19.61 11.87 -21.98
C ARG A 146 -18.10 11.58 -22.08
N ALA A 147 -17.57 11.57 -23.30
CA ALA A 147 -16.16 11.32 -23.55
C ALA A 147 -15.21 12.31 -22.84
N ASN A 148 -14.05 11.82 -22.39
CA ASN A 148 -12.97 12.58 -21.70
C ASN A 148 -13.35 13.28 -20.38
N ASN A 149 -14.45 12.88 -19.73
CA ASN A 149 -14.78 13.34 -18.37
C ASN A 149 -14.32 12.28 -17.36
N HIS A 150 -14.08 12.69 -16.13
CA HIS A 150 -13.59 11.84 -15.04
C HIS A 150 -14.68 11.63 -13.97
N LEU A 151 -14.72 10.44 -13.38
CA LEU A 151 -15.69 10.06 -12.36
C LEU A 151 -15.01 9.26 -11.24
N GLU A 152 -15.22 9.67 -10.00
CA GLU A 152 -14.77 8.98 -8.80
C GLU A 152 -15.95 8.71 -7.88
N ILE A 153 -16.02 7.51 -7.33
CA ILE A 153 -17.16 7.03 -6.53
C ILE A 153 -16.63 6.34 -5.27
N TYR A 154 -16.88 6.92 -4.11
CA TYR A 154 -16.46 6.42 -2.80
C TYR A 154 -17.68 6.19 -1.90
N ARG A 155 -17.76 5.03 -1.24
CA ARG A 155 -18.80 4.67 -0.25
C ARG A 155 -20.25 4.99 -0.66
N SER A 156 -20.54 4.89 -1.96
CA SER A 156 -21.78 5.39 -2.55
C SER A 156 -22.69 4.25 -3.02
N THR A 157 -24.00 4.46 -2.92
CA THR A 157 -25.03 3.44 -3.22
C THR A 157 -25.80 3.79 -4.49
N PHE A 158 -25.72 2.95 -5.51
CA PHE A 158 -26.45 3.07 -6.76
C PHE A 158 -27.54 2.00 -6.82
N ARG A 159 -28.82 2.40 -6.93
CA ARG A 159 -29.93 1.44 -6.79
C ARG A 159 -31.14 1.68 -7.67
N ASN A 160 -31.69 0.61 -8.25
CA ASN A 160 -32.88 0.67 -9.12
C ASN A 160 -32.74 1.71 -10.25
N ASN A 161 -31.73 1.58 -11.11
CA ASN A 161 -31.52 2.47 -12.26
C ASN A 161 -31.67 1.70 -13.58
N LEU A 162 -32.59 2.13 -14.44
CA LEU A 162 -33.11 1.33 -15.55
C LEU A 162 -32.98 2.03 -16.92
N CYS A 163 -32.11 1.49 -17.79
CA CYS A 163 -31.92 1.92 -19.18
C CYS A 163 -32.49 0.89 -20.18
N LEU A 164 -33.82 0.70 -20.15
CA LEU A 164 -34.51 -0.38 -20.87
C LEU A 164 -35.04 -0.01 -22.27
N ALA A 165 -34.90 1.24 -22.72
CA ALA A 165 -35.50 1.72 -23.97
C ALA A 165 -34.47 2.21 -25.00
N GLY A 166 -34.72 1.97 -26.29
CA GLY A 166 -33.77 2.31 -27.36
C GLY A 166 -32.59 1.32 -27.41
N ASN A 167 -31.36 1.82 -27.57
CA ASN A 167 -30.14 1.00 -27.52
C ASN A 167 -29.52 1.03 -26.10
N GLY A 168 -30.33 0.65 -25.10
CA GLY A 168 -30.07 0.88 -23.67
C GLY A 168 -28.73 0.35 -23.16
N ARG A 169 -27.86 1.26 -22.69
CA ARG A 169 -26.52 0.98 -22.16
C ARG A 169 -26.35 1.59 -20.77
N GLY A 170 -25.92 0.82 -19.78
CA GLY A 170 -25.61 1.32 -18.44
C GLY A 170 -26.88 1.65 -17.64
N GLY A 171 -27.30 0.78 -16.73
CA GLY A 171 -28.34 1.11 -15.77
C GLY A 171 -27.83 2.14 -14.78
N HIS A 172 -26.75 1.83 -14.05
CA HIS A 172 -26.10 2.76 -13.13
C HIS A 172 -25.19 3.78 -13.83
N LEU A 173 -24.34 3.35 -14.76
CA LEU A 173 -23.35 4.22 -15.41
C LEU A 173 -23.15 3.87 -16.89
N TYR A 174 -23.03 4.89 -17.73
CA TYR A 174 -22.53 4.76 -19.09
C TYR A 174 -21.39 5.73 -19.37
N HIS A 175 -20.31 5.24 -19.99
CA HIS A 175 -19.20 6.04 -20.52
C HIS A 175 -19.14 5.98 -22.05
N SER A 176 -18.85 7.11 -22.69
CA SER A 176 -19.06 7.31 -24.14
C SER A 176 -17.80 7.51 -24.99
N GLY A 177 -16.60 7.15 -24.52
CA GLY A 177 -15.38 7.15 -25.34
C GLY A 177 -14.20 7.97 -24.80
N GLY A 178 -13.02 7.73 -25.37
CA GLY A 178 -11.84 8.60 -25.20
C GLY A 178 -11.01 8.28 -23.96
N SER A 179 -10.41 9.32 -23.36
CA SER A 179 -9.46 9.21 -22.24
C SER A 179 -10.09 9.50 -20.87
N GLY A 180 -11.40 9.27 -20.73
CA GLY A 180 -12.06 9.38 -19.43
C GLY A 180 -11.62 8.26 -18.49
N THR A 181 -11.69 8.53 -17.17
CA THR A 181 -11.44 7.53 -16.14
C THR A 181 -12.67 7.38 -15.25
N ILE A 182 -12.83 6.18 -14.71
CA ILE A 182 -13.81 5.84 -13.68
C ILE A 182 -13.05 5.12 -12.56
N TYR A 183 -13.15 5.64 -11.35
CA TYR A 183 -12.61 5.02 -10.13
C TYR A 183 -13.76 4.75 -9.17
N VAL A 184 -13.79 3.56 -8.57
CA VAL A 184 -14.85 3.09 -7.69
C VAL A 184 -14.27 2.36 -6.50
N GLU A 185 -14.60 2.79 -5.29
CA GLU A 185 -14.07 2.25 -4.04
C GLU A 185 -15.17 2.16 -2.96
N ASP A 186 -15.18 1.08 -2.19
CA ASP A 186 -16.11 0.81 -1.07
C ASP A 186 -17.61 1.00 -1.40
N SER A 187 -18.02 0.80 -2.66
CA SER A 187 -19.33 1.26 -3.18
C SER A 187 -20.25 0.11 -3.62
N HIS A 188 -21.56 0.35 -3.65
CA HIS A 188 -22.59 -0.68 -3.85
C HIS A 188 -23.51 -0.36 -5.04
N PHE A 189 -23.76 -1.37 -5.89
CA PHE A 189 -24.45 -1.24 -7.17
C PHE A 189 -25.52 -2.34 -7.32
N GLU A 190 -26.77 -2.02 -6.96
CA GLU A 190 -27.89 -2.96 -6.87
C GLU A 190 -29.02 -2.71 -7.89
N VAL A 191 -29.52 -3.79 -8.50
CA VAL A 191 -30.71 -3.75 -9.37
C VAL A 191 -30.57 -2.74 -10.53
N GLY A 192 -29.36 -2.64 -11.10
CA GLY A 192 -29.09 -1.95 -12.34
C GLY A 192 -29.58 -2.77 -13.54
N VAL A 193 -30.42 -2.19 -14.40
CA VAL A 193 -31.01 -2.91 -15.53
C VAL A 193 -30.84 -2.14 -16.83
N ALA A 194 -30.21 -2.75 -17.84
CA ALA A 194 -30.06 -2.18 -19.18
C ALA A 194 -30.16 -3.27 -20.25
N LEU A 195 -30.15 -2.91 -21.53
CA LEU A 195 -29.94 -3.93 -22.57
C LEU A 195 -28.48 -4.43 -22.54
N ARG A 196 -27.53 -3.55 -22.19
CA ARG A 196 -26.08 -3.80 -22.14
C ARG A 196 -25.49 -3.18 -20.88
N GLY A 197 -24.79 -3.95 -20.04
CA GLY A 197 -24.20 -3.43 -18.80
C GLY A 197 -25.28 -2.97 -17.84
N GLY A 198 -25.89 -3.91 -17.11
CA GLY A 198 -26.98 -3.60 -16.18
C GLY A 198 -26.52 -2.60 -15.10
N ALA A 199 -25.32 -2.80 -14.54
CA ALA A 199 -24.65 -1.73 -13.80
C ALA A 199 -23.98 -0.75 -14.78
N PHE A 200 -22.82 -1.12 -15.34
CA PHE A 200 -21.95 -0.23 -16.10
C PHE A 200 -21.81 -0.67 -17.57
N ALA A 201 -21.85 0.27 -18.50
CA ALA A 201 -21.45 0.05 -19.88
C ALA A 201 -20.39 1.09 -20.29
N ILE A 202 -19.17 0.60 -20.52
CA ILE A 202 -17.96 1.42 -20.72
C ILE A 202 -17.46 1.22 -22.16
N GLU A 203 -17.51 2.29 -22.96
CA GLU A 203 -16.88 2.35 -24.29
C GLU A 203 -15.65 3.26 -24.20
N ASP A 204 -14.45 2.68 -24.42
CA ASP A 204 -13.11 3.22 -24.12
C ASP A 204 -12.93 3.77 -22.68
N GLY A 205 -11.78 4.41 -22.41
CA GLY A 205 -11.41 4.90 -21.07
C GLY A 205 -10.80 3.83 -20.16
N ALA A 206 -10.54 4.19 -18.91
CA ALA A 206 -10.09 3.26 -17.87
C ALA A 206 -11.15 3.10 -16.78
N LEU A 207 -11.28 1.89 -16.24
CA LEU A 207 -12.15 1.57 -15.10
C LEU A 207 -11.32 0.88 -14.03
N THR A 208 -11.27 1.44 -12.82
CA THR A 208 -10.73 0.78 -11.63
C THR A 208 -11.86 0.61 -10.62
N VAL A 209 -11.97 -0.59 -10.07
CA VAL A 209 -12.96 -0.96 -9.05
C VAL A 209 -12.24 -1.68 -7.91
N MET A 210 -12.46 -1.25 -6.68
CA MET A 210 -11.85 -1.81 -5.47
C MET A 210 -12.92 -2.00 -4.39
N ARG A 211 -12.91 -3.14 -3.68
CA ARG A 211 -13.69 -3.39 -2.45
C ARG A 211 -15.20 -3.07 -2.58
N SER A 212 -15.78 -3.30 -3.76
CA SER A 212 -17.12 -2.82 -4.13
C SER A 212 -18.07 -3.98 -4.49
N ALA A 213 -19.38 -3.79 -4.35
CA ALA A 213 -20.38 -4.84 -4.55
C ALA A 213 -21.31 -4.55 -5.74
N PHE A 214 -21.55 -5.56 -6.57
CA PHE A 214 -22.48 -5.54 -7.70
C PHE A 214 -23.50 -6.66 -7.50
N VAL A 215 -24.77 -6.31 -7.27
CA VAL A 215 -25.82 -7.24 -6.85
C VAL A 215 -27.06 -7.15 -7.74
N GLU A 216 -27.62 -8.29 -8.16
CA GLU A 216 -28.86 -8.39 -8.98
C GLU A 216 -28.85 -7.57 -10.31
N ASN A 217 -27.69 -7.20 -10.85
CA ASN A 217 -27.64 -6.38 -12.07
C ASN A 217 -27.93 -7.22 -13.32
N ARG A 218 -28.75 -6.68 -14.25
CA ARG A 218 -29.26 -7.45 -15.41
C ARG A 218 -29.08 -6.77 -16.77
N SER A 219 -28.55 -7.55 -17.73
CA SER A 219 -28.40 -7.19 -19.15
C SER A 219 -29.45 -7.90 -20.02
N THR A 220 -30.47 -7.17 -20.48
CA THR A 220 -31.67 -7.72 -21.16
C THR A 220 -31.65 -7.57 -22.69
N GLN A 221 -30.58 -8.03 -23.35
CA GLN A 221 -30.48 -8.05 -24.82
C GLN A 221 -30.56 -9.48 -25.36
N VAL A 222 -31.77 -10.08 -25.32
CA VAL A 222 -32.06 -11.31 -26.07
C VAL A 222 -31.58 -11.21 -27.53
N THR A 223 -30.86 -12.23 -27.98
CA THR A 223 -30.26 -12.29 -29.32
C THR A 223 -31.27 -12.41 -30.45
N GLY A 224 -30.99 -11.74 -31.56
CA GLY A 224 -31.42 -12.15 -32.90
C GLY A 224 -30.20 -12.39 -33.80
N ASN A 225 -29.93 -13.67 -34.12
CA ASN A 225 -29.02 -14.14 -35.19
C ASN A 225 -27.61 -13.50 -35.27
N ASN A 226 -26.60 -14.13 -34.64
CA ASN A 226 -25.15 -14.01 -34.93
C ASN A 226 -24.62 -12.67 -35.51
N GLU A 227 -24.12 -11.79 -34.65
CA GLU A 227 -22.68 -11.42 -34.56
C GLU A 227 -22.47 -10.22 -33.61
N ASP A 228 -23.42 -9.28 -33.57
CA ASP A 228 -23.45 -8.18 -32.59
C ASP A 228 -24.04 -8.67 -31.24
N ILE A 229 -23.19 -9.15 -30.33
CA ILE A 229 -23.59 -9.78 -29.05
C ILE A 229 -23.20 -8.91 -27.84
N TRP A 230 -24.10 -8.79 -26.86
CA TRP A 230 -23.98 -7.86 -25.73
C TRP A 230 -24.58 -8.45 -24.45
N GLY A 231 -23.76 -8.61 -23.41
CA GLY A 231 -24.13 -9.03 -22.06
C GLY A 231 -23.21 -8.34 -21.03
N GLY A 232 -22.90 -8.98 -19.91
CA GLY A 232 -22.36 -8.30 -18.73
C GLY A 232 -23.51 -7.72 -17.91
N GLY A 233 -24.10 -8.52 -17.02
CA GLY A 233 -25.20 -8.10 -16.16
C GLY A 233 -24.78 -6.98 -15.22
N ALA A 234 -23.60 -7.06 -14.62
CA ALA A 234 -22.94 -5.91 -14.00
C ALA A 234 -22.20 -5.07 -15.06
N LEU A 235 -21.08 -5.56 -15.59
CA LEU A 235 -20.11 -4.76 -16.36
C LEU A 235 -20.03 -5.17 -17.84
N ASN A 236 -20.24 -4.23 -18.75
CA ASN A 236 -19.95 -4.36 -20.18
C ASN A 236 -18.76 -3.44 -20.55
N LEU A 237 -17.63 -4.02 -20.92
CA LEU A 237 -16.34 -3.33 -21.05
C LEU A 237 -15.79 -3.46 -22.47
N MET A 238 -15.59 -2.33 -23.17
CA MET A 238 -15.16 -2.30 -24.57
C MET A 238 -14.16 -1.18 -24.87
N GLY A 239 -12.90 -1.54 -25.06
CA GLY A 239 -11.79 -0.60 -25.29
C GLY A 239 -11.18 -0.09 -23.98
N GLY A 240 -9.86 0.12 -23.98
CA GLY A 240 -9.13 0.56 -22.80
C GLY A 240 -8.55 -0.59 -21.95
N THR A 241 -8.33 -0.31 -20.67
CA THR A 241 -7.78 -1.25 -19.69
C THR A 241 -8.51 -1.06 -18.38
N HIS A 242 -8.88 -2.17 -17.74
CA HIS A 242 -9.77 -2.19 -16.59
C HIS A 242 -9.20 -3.11 -15.51
N HIS A 243 -9.28 -2.68 -14.26
CA HIS A 243 -8.87 -3.44 -13.08
C HIS A 243 -10.04 -3.56 -12.11
N VAL A 244 -10.26 -4.75 -11.58
CA VAL A 244 -11.30 -5.01 -10.57
C VAL A 244 -10.68 -5.88 -9.49
N GLU A 245 -10.62 -5.38 -8.25
CA GLU A 245 -10.07 -6.13 -7.13
C GLU A 245 -10.95 -6.15 -5.87
N ARG A 246 -10.84 -7.26 -5.12
CA ARG A 246 -11.44 -7.45 -3.80
C ARG A 246 -12.95 -7.18 -3.78
N SER A 247 -13.60 -7.42 -4.92
CA SER A 247 -14.95 -6.98 -5.25
C SER A 247 -15.91 -8.18 -5.35
N THR A 248 -17.18 -7.96 -5.03
CA THR A 248 -18.19 -9.04 -4.99
C THR A 248 -19.24 -8.88 -6.08
N PHE A 249 -19.51 -9.95 -6.81
CA PHE A 249 -20.51 -10.02 -7.89
C PHE A 249 -21.54 -11.12 -7.59
N LEU A 250 -22.70 -10.75 -7.05
CA LEU A 250 -23.77 -11.65 -6.63
C LEU A 250 -25.02 -11.52 -7.51
N ASP A 251 -25.62 -12.66 -7.92
CA ASP A 251 -26.91 -12.74 -8.64
C ASP A 251 -27.01 -11.91 -9.93
N ASN A 252 -25.87 -11.60 -10.56
CA ASN A 252 -25.81 -10.80 -11.79
C ASN A 252 -26.13 -11.66 -13.02
N SER A 253 -26.99 -11.18 -13.91
CA SER A 253 -27.56 -11.98 -15.01
C SER A 253 -27.52 -11.29 -16.38
N ALA A 254 -27.31 -12.08 -17.44
CA ALA A 254 -27.33 -11.61 -18.80
C ALA A 254 -28.07 -12.59 -19.74
N GLU A 255 -28.99 -12.06 -20.55
CA GLU A 255 -29.69 -12.78 -21.63
C GLU A 255 -28.75 -13.10 -22.84
N SER A 256 -27.44 -13.21 -22.56
CA SER A 256 -26.35 -13.18 -23.54
C SER A 256 -25.07 -13.80 -22.95
N LYS A 257 -23.94 -13.08 -22.92
CA LYS A 257 -22.62 -13.54 -22.43
C LYS A 257 -22.18 -12.76 -21.18
N GLY A 258 -21.57 -13.41 -20.18
CA GLY A 258 -21.10 -12.74 -18.96
C GLY A 258 -22.27 -12.34 -18.06
N GLY A 259 -22.65 -13.17 -17.09
CA GLY A 259 -23.73 -12.82 -16.15
C GLY A 259 -23.29 -11.67 -15.25
N ALA A 260 -22.06 -11.70 -14.73
CA ALA A 260 -21.44 -10.53 -14.11
C ALA A 260 -20.76 -9.62 -15.15
N ILE A 261 -19.74 -10.11 -15.86
CA ILE A 261 -18.82 -9.26 -16.65
C ILE A 261 -18.68 -9.75 -18.10
N LEU A 262 -18.73 -8.82 -19.07
CA LEU A 262 -18.32 -9.05 -20.45
C LEU A 262 -17.21 -8.07 -20.86
N VAL A 263 -15.99 -8.57 -21.09
CA VAL A 263 -14.89 -7.84 -21.72
C VAL A 263 -14.81 -8.17 -23.21
N ARG A 264 -14.77 -7.14 -24.07
CA ARG A 264 -14.90 -7.30 -25.53
C ARG A 264 -14.02 -6.35 -26.33
N GLY A 265 -13.51 -6.81 -27.47
CA GLY A 265 -12.84 -5.96 -28.46
C GLY A 265 -11.31 -6.04 -28.46
N ASN A 266 -10.70 -5.56 -29.53
CA ASN A 266 -9.27 -5.74 -29.79
C ASN A 266 -8.41 -4.72 -29.04
N GLY A 267 -7.71 -5.16 -28.00
CA GLY A 267 -6.87 -4.33 -27.14
C GLY A 267 -7.50 -4.00 -25.79
N THR A 268 -8.79 -4.33 -25.60
CA THR A 268 -9.44 -4.29 -24.29
C THR A 268 -8.78 -5.31 -23.36
N THR A 269 -8.32 -4.86 -22.21
CA THR A 269 -7.74 -5.71 -21.16
C THR A 269 -8.55 -5.59 -19.89
N LEU A 270 -8.83 -6.72 -19.24
CA LEU A 270 -9.43 -6.78 -17.91
C LEU A 270 -8.55 -7.65 -17.02
N ASP A 271 -8.09 -7.07 -15.92
CA ASP A 271 -7.39 -7.75 -14.85
C ASP A 271 -8.35 -7.92 -13.66
N LEU A 272 -8.49 -9.15 -13.15
CA LEU A 272 -9.33 -9.52 -12.02
C LEU A 272 -8.46 -10.11 -10.90
N PHE A 273 -8.54 -9.54 -9.69
CA PHE A 273 -7.72 -9.92 -8.54
C PHE A 273 -8.56 -10.09 -7.26
N GLU A 274 -8.46 -11.22 -6.54
CA GLU A 274 -9.12 -11.42 -5.22
C GLU A 274 -10.66 -11.22 -5.18
N ASN A 275 -11.36 -11.28 -6.32
CA ASN A 275 -12.82 -11.07 -6.35
C ASN A 275 -13.61 -12.35 -6.04
N THR A 276 -14.84 -12.16 -5.57
CA THR A 276 -15.83 -13.23 -5.36
C THR A 276 -16.99 -13.10 -6.34
N PHE A 277 -17.30 -14.17 -7.06
CA PHE A 277 -18.39 -14.26 -8.01
C PHE A 277 -19.36 -15.39 -7.61
N GLU A 278 -20.65 -15.08 -7.44
CA GLU A 278 -21.66 -16.02 -6.94
C GLU A 278 -22.99 -15.89 -7.73
N SER A 279 -23.62 -17.02 -8.06
CA SER A 279 -24.93 -17.12 -8.71
C SER A 279 -25.09 -16.36 -10.04
N GLY A 280 -24.01 -16.20 -10.81
CA GLY A 280 -24.02 -15.49 -12.10
C GLY A 280 -24.62 -16.31 -13.23
N GLU A 281 -25.56 -15.74 -14.00
CA GLU A 281 -26.27 -16.43 -15.09
C GLU A 281 -26.04 -15.81 -16.48
N ALA A 282 -25.64 -16.60 -17.47
CA ALA A 282 -25.49 -16.18 -18.86
C ALA A 282 -26.02 -17.22 -19.87
N THR A 283 -27.02 -16.83 -20.66
CA THR A 283 -27.69 -17.72 -21.64
C THR A 283 -26.76 -18.34 -22.69
N TYR A 284 -25.59 -17.76 -22.96
CA TYR A 284 -24.65 -18.22 -24.00
C TYR A 284 -23.29 -18.72 -23.51
N MET A 285 -22.58 -17.97 -22.67
CA MET A 285 -21.21 -18.31 -22.24
C MET A 285 -20.73 -17.40 -21.12
N GLY A 286 -19.98 -17.95 -20.17
CA GLY A 286 -19.48 -17.27 -18.97
C GLY A 286 -20.63 -16.82 -18.07
N GLY A 287 -21.17 -17.70 -17.23
CA GLY A 287 -22.17 -17.32 -16.22
C GLY A 287 -21.66 -16.21 -15.31
N HIS A 288 -20.36 -16.22 -14.98
CA HIS A 288 -19.70 -15.09 -14.33
C HIS A 288 -19.07 -14.13 -15.34
N VAL A 289 -18.00 -14.56 -16.02
CA VAL A 289 -17.13 -13.69 -16.82
C VAL A 289 -17.01 -14.19 -18.26
N ALA A 290 -17.18 -13.29 -19.22
CA ALA A 290 -16.99 -13.57 -20.64
C ALA A 290 -15.92 -12.65 -21.26
N ALA A 291 -14.96 -13.24 -21.99
CA ALA A 291 -13.94 -12.53 -22.74
C ALA A 291 -14.06 -12.83 -24.24
N VAL A 292 -14.20 -11.78 -25.07
CA VAL A 292 -14.51 -11.97 -26.51
C VAL A 292 -13.74 -11.02 -27.44
N ASP A 293 -13.69 -11.41 -28.72
CA ASP A 293 -13.35 -10.52 -29.85
C ASP A 293 -11.98 -9.83 -29.76
N ARG A 294 -10.96 -10.61 -29.36
CA ARG A 294 -9.54 -10.23 -29.18
C ARG A 294 -9.21 -9.47 -27.89
N ALA A 295 -10.12 -9.47 -26.92
CA ALA A 295 -9.85 -9.03 -25.56
C ALA A 295 -8.74 -9.87 -24.89
N GLN A 296 -8.23 -9.36 -23.78
CA GLN A 296 -7.33 -10.03 -22.86
C GLN A 296 -7.99 -10.07 -21.47
N LEU A 297 -7.94 -11.23 -20.82
CA LEU A 297 -8.47 -11.46 -19.47
C LEU A 297 -7.38 -12.11 -18.60
N ARG A 298 -7.03 -11.46 -17.49
CA ARG A 298 -6.25 -12.03 -16.39
C ARG A 298 -7.18 -12.28 -15.20
N VAL A 299 -7.00 -13.43 -14.55
CA VAL A 299 -7.75 -13.84 -13.36
C VAL A 299 -6.74 -14.46 -12.40
N GLU A 300 -6.64 -13.92 -11.19
CA GLU A 300 -5.59 -14.17 -10.19
C GLU A 300 -6.23 -14.15 -8.79
N ARG A 301 -6.15 -15.23 -8.01
CA ARG A 301 -6.77 -15.33 -6.66
C ARG A 301 -8.30 -15.12 -6.59
N ASN A 302 -9.05 -15.38 -7.67
CA ASN A 302 -10.51 -15.15 -7.70
C ASN A 302 -11.30 -16.42 -7.31
N ARG A 303 -12.51 -16.22 -6.75
CA ARG A 303 -13.42 -17.29 -6.30
C ARG A 303 -14.71 -17.28 -7.13
N PHE A 304 -15.09 -18.42 -7.71
CA PHE A 304 -16.26 -18.57 -8.58
C PHE A 304 -17.22 -19.67 -8.12
N PHE A 305 -18.39 -19.29 -7.63
CA PHE A 305 -19.44 -20.17 -7.10
C PHE A 305 -20.69 -20.18 -7.99
N GLU A 306 -21.28 -21.36 -8.22
CA GLU A 306 -22.62 -21.56 -8.84
C GLU A 306 -22.88 -20.89 -10.21
N GLY A 307 -21.85 -20.47 -10.95
CA GLY A 307 -21.98 -19.81 -12.24
C GLY A 307 -22.66 -20.71 -13.28
N SER A 308 -23.69 -20.18 -13.96
CA SER A 308 -24.55 -20.91 -14.91
C SER A 308 -24.42 -20.35 -16.33
N GLY A 309 -23.94 -21.16 -17.29
CA GLY A 309 -23.90 -20.69 -18.69
C GLY A 309 -23.48 -21.69 -19.77
N ALA A 310 -24.08 -21.58 -20.97
CA ALA A 310 -24.02 -22.60 -22.03
C ALA A 310 -22.65 -22.84 -22.70
N GLY A 311 -21.63 -22.09 -22.28
CA GLY A 311 -20.23 -22.29 -22.62
C GLY A 311 -19.34 -21.69 -21.55
N GLY A 312 -19.02 -22.48 -20.52
CA GLY A 312 -18.34 -21.99 -19.31
C GLY A 312 -19.38 -21.48 -18.31
N GLY A 313 -19.61 -22.22 -17.23
CA GLY A 313 -20.46 -21.78 -16.12
C GLY A 313 -19.83 -20.60 -15.37
N ALA A 314 -18.53 -20.64 -15.10
CA ALA A 314 -17.79 -19.48 -14.62
C ALA A 314 -17.29 -18.60 -15.77
N ILE A 315 -16.33 -19.09 -16.56
CA ILE A 315 -15.56 -18.27 -17.53
C ILE A 315 -15.76 -18.77 -18.96
N GLY A 316 -16.20 -17.85 -19.84
CA GLY A 316 -16.33 -18.09 -21.28
C GLY A 316 -15.36 -17.24 -22.10
N CYS A 317 -14.34 -17.85 -22.69
CA CYS A 317 -13.36 -17.19 -23.56
C CYS A 317 -13.60 -17.55 -25.04
N TYR A 318 -13.86 -16.56 -25.88
CA TYR A 318 -14.13 -16.74 -27.32
C TYR A 318 -13.28 -15.80 -28.19
N ASN A 319 -12.29 -16.35 -28.89
CA ASN A 319 -11.34 -15.61 -29.75
C ASN A 319 -10.62 -14.47 -28.98
N ALA A 320 -10.40 -14.68 -27.68
CA ALA A 320 -9.73 -13.81 -26.72
C ALA A 320 -8.52 -14.56 -26.11
N THR A 321 -7.61 -13.84 -25.46
CA THR A 321 -6.54 -14.46 -24.66
C THR A 321 -6.97 -14.49 -23.20
N CYS A 322 -6.84 -15.63 -22.53
CA CYS A 322 -7.21 -15.78 -21.13
C CYS A 322 -6.10 -16.45 -20.33
N SER A 323 -5.68 -15.85 -19.22
CA SER A 323 -4.81 -16.45 -18.21
C SER A 323 -5.54 -16.47 -16.88
N VAL A 324 -5.68 -17.66 -16.30
CA VAL A 324 -6.40 -17.90 -15.05
C VAL A 324 -5.44 -18.60 -14.10
N HIS A 325 -5.19 -18.04 -12.93
CA HIS A 325 -4.27 -18.63 -12.00
C HIS A 325 -4.69 -18.44 -10.55
N ASP A 326 -4.24 -19.35 -9.71
CA ASP A 326 -4.36 -19.27 -8.25
C ASP A 326 -5.83 -19.12 -7.81
N SER A 327 -6.78 -19.62 -8.62
CA SER A 327 -8.22 -19.31 -8.54
C SER A 327 -9.08 -20.55 -8.34
N GLY A 328 -10.19 -20.40 -7.61
CA GLY A 328 -11.09 -21.48 -7.22
C GLY A 328 -12.44 -21.45 -7.94
N PHE A 329 -12.92 -22.64 -8.32
CA PHE A 329 -14.16 -22.86 -9.08
C PHE A 329 -15.01 -23.96 -8.45
N TRP A 330 -16.15 -23.58 -7.84
CA TRP A 330 -17.04 -24.50 -7.13
C TRP A 330 -18.45 -24.54 -7.73
N SER A 331 -18.95 -25.75 -7.99
CA SER A 331 -20.34 -26.02 -8.41
C SER A 331 -20.82 -25.29 -9.69
N ASN A 332 -19.92 -24.73 -10.51
CA ASN A 332 -20.33 -24.00 -11.73
C ASN A 332 -20.88 -24.97 -12.78
N GLU A 333 -22.04 -24.66 -13.38
CA GLU A 333 -22.75 -25.56 -14.29
C GLU A 333 -22.90 -24.98 -15.71
N SER A 334 -22.42 -25.72 -16.71
CA SER A 334 -22.68 -25.38 -18.11
C SER A 334 -24.02 -25.95 -18.56
N ARG A 335 -25.08 -25.13 -18.41
CA ARG A 335 -26.48 -25.39 -18.78
C ARG A 335 -26.82 -24.89 -20.18
N ARG A 336 -27.56 -25.68 -20.96
CA ARG A 336 -27.81 -25.41 -22.39
C ARG A 336 -29.15 -24.72 -22.65
N ASP A 337 -29.13 -23.40 -22.69
CA ASP A 337 -30.23 -22.55 -23.17
C ASP A 337 -29.90 -21.79 -24.48
N GLY A 338 -28.62 -21.81 -24.89
CA GLY A 338 -28.10 -21.11 -26.08
C GLY A 338 -27.93 -21.96 -27.36
N SER A 339 -27.33 -21.35 -28.38
CA SER A 339 -27.08 -21.98 -29.69
C SER A 339 -25.74 -22.73 -29.81
N GLU A 340 -24.76 -22.41 -28.95
CA GLU A 340 -23.56 -23.22 -28.77
C GLU A 340 -23.93 -24.54 -28.08
N ARG A 341 -23.21 -25.62 -28.42
CA ARG A 341 -23.66 -27.01 -28.09
C ARG A 341 -22.72 -27.74 -27.15
N ARG A 342 -21.74 -27.04 -26.58
CA ARG A 342 -20.56 -27.59 -25.89
C ARG A 342 -20.03 -26.56 -24.91
N GLY A 343 -19.68 -26.98 -23.71
CA GLY A 343 -19.05 -26.14 -22.69
C GLY A 343 -18.09 -26.93 -21.81
N GLY A 344 -17.32 -26.22 -20.98
CA GLY A 344 -16.78 -26.74 -19.73
C GLY A 344 -17.62 -26.22 -18.58
N GLY A 345 -17.80 -26.98 -17.48
CA GLY A 345 -18.64 -26.54 -16.36
C GLY A 345 -18.12 -25.27 -15.67
N ALA A 346 -16.81 -25.18 -15.44
CA ALA A 346 -16.17 -23.93 -15.00
C ALA A 346 -15.74 -23.08 -16.20
N ILE A 347 -14.80 -23.57 -17.02
CA ILE A 347 -14.11 -22.79 -18.05
C ILE A 347 -14.36 -23.37 -19.45
N PHE A 348 -14.73 -22.50 -20.39
CA PHE A 348 -14.78 -22.79 -21.82
C PHE A 348 -13.86 -21.84 -22.58
N HIS A 349 -12.88 -22.37 -23.30
CA HIS A 349 -12.04 -21.57 -24.20
C HIS A 349 -12.20 -22.04 -25.66
N ARG A 350 -12.53 -21.13 -26.56
CA ARG A 350 -12.60 -21.38 -28.00
C ARG A 350 -11.85 -20.32 -28.77
N SER A 351 -11.05 -20.73 -29.75
CA SER A 351 -10.37 -19.80 -30.65
C SER A 351 -10.64 -20.10 -32.13
N ASP A 352 -10.36 -19.11 -32.97
CA ASP A 352 -10.25 -19.22 -34.42
C ASP A 352 -8.80 -18.88 -34.88
N ASN A 353 -7.88 -18.63 -33.94
CA ASN A 353 -6.52 -18.13 -34.15
C ASN A 353 -5.53 -18.70 -33.10
N GLN A 354 -4.39 -19.22 -33.55
CA GLN A 354 -3.38 -19.85 -32.67
C GLN A 354 -2.67 -18.90 -31.70
N ASN A 355 -2.71 -17.59 -31.95
CA ASN A 355 -2.11 -16.57 -31.07
C ASN A 355 -3.03 -16.16 -29.90
N ARG A 356 -4.14 -16.89 -29.71
CA ARG A 356 -5.09 -16.70 -28.61
C ARG A 356 -5.12 -18.00 -27.81
N THR A 357 -4.63 -17.93 -26.58
CA THR A 357 -4.30 -19.06 -25.71
C THR A 357 -5.16 -19.04 -24.45
N LEU A 358 -5.34 -20.22 -23.86
CA LEU A 358 -5.63 -20.37 -22.45
C LEU A 358 -4.32 -20.69 -21.70
N THR A 359 -4.10 -20.04 -20.57
CA THR A 359 -3.17 -20.52 -19.52
C THR A 359 -3.97 -20.74 -18.25
N ALA A 360 -3.79 -21.88 -17.59
CA ALA A 360 -4.38 -22.19 -16.30
C ALA A 360 -3.32 -22.77 -15.34
N THR A 361 -2.96 -22.08 -14.25
CA THR A 361 -1.95 -22.56 -13.28
C THR A 361 -2.48 -22.52 -11.84
N HIS A 362 -2.18 -23.52 -11.00
CA HIS A 362 -2.58 -23.57 -9.57
C HIS A 362 -4.08 -23.32 -9.28
N ASN A 363 -4.99 -23.79 -10.14
CA ASN A 363 -6.43 -23.59 -9.92
C ASN A 363 -7.10 -24.83 -9.31
N LEU A 364 -8.01 -24.60 -8.36
CA LEU A 364 -8.89 -25.63 -7.82
C LEU A 364 -10.23 -25.63 -8.57
N PHE A 365 -10.60 -26.77 -9.13
CA PHE A 365 -11.91 -27.00 -9.74
C PHE A 365 -12.64 -28.09 -8.95
N CYS A 366 -13.64 -27.74 -8.14
CA CYS A 366 -14.48 -28.74 -7.50
C CYS A 366 -15.96 -28.73 -7.95
N GLN A 367 -16.52 -29.92 -8.19
CA GLN A 367 -17.95 -30.17 -8.45
C GLN A 367 -18.57 -29.39 -9.64
N ASN A 368 -17.75 -28.83 -10.52
CA ASN A 368 -18.23 -28.17 -11.71
C ASN A 368 -18.81 -29.21 -12.68
N ARG A 369 -19.84 -28.81 -13.43
CA ARG A 369 -20.70 -29.76 -14.15
C ARG A 369 -21.01 -29.30 -15.56
N MET A 370 -21.03 -30.22 -16.52
CA MET A 370 -21.49 -29.95 -17.88
C MET A 370 -22.73 -30.79 -18.21
N VAL A 371 -23.84 -30.11 -18.53
CA VAL A 371 -25.14 -30.73 -18.81
C VAL A 371 -25.53 -30.52 -20.27
N ALA A 372 -25.22 -31.52 -21.10
CA ALA A 372 -25.64 -31.59 -22.49
C ALA A 372 -27.12 -31.99 -22.61
N ALA A 373 -27.83 -31.44 -23.60
CA ALA A 373 -29.23 -31.78 -23.83
C ALA A 373 -29.40 -33.16 -24.50
N PRO A 374 -30.55 -33.84 -24.31
CA PRO A 374 -30.86 -35.11 -24.99
C PRO A 374 -30.81 -35.03 -26.52
N SER A 375 -31.02 -33.84 -27.12
CA SER A 375 -31.03 -33.61 -28.56
C SER A 375 -29.68 -33.72 -29.28
N ASP A 376 -28.57 -33.66 -28.54
CA ASP A 376 -27.29 -33.23 -29.14
C ASP A 376 -26.37 -34.38 -29.58
N GLY A 377 -26.62 -35.61 -29.10
CA GLY A 377 -25.83 -36.80 -29.44
C GLY A 377 -24.32 -36.60 -29.26
N ASP A 378 -23.53 -37.19 -30.15
CA ASP A 378 -22.05 -37.10 -30.17
C ASP A 378 -21.49 -35.69 -30.45
N ASN A 379 -22.35 -34.66 -30.53
CA ASN A 379 -21.95 -33.27 -30.57
C ASN A 379 -22.02 -32.56 -29.22
N GLY A 380 -22.79 -33.08 -28.26
CA GLY A 380 -22.89 -32.58 -26.88
C GLY A 380 -21.77 -33.09 -25.98
N THR A 381 -20.53 -33.07 -26.47
CA THR A 381 -19.35 -33.55 -25.73
C THR A 381 -18.71 -32.40 -24.97
N GLY A 382 -18.58 -32.52 -23.64
CA GLY A 382 -18.12 -31.45 -22.74
C GLY A 382 -16.95 -31.86 -21.86
N GLY A 383 -16.55 -30.96 -20.95
CA GLY A 383 -15.70 -31.26 -19.80
C GLY A 383 -16.37 -30.78 -18.50
N GLY A 384 -16.29 -31.55 -17.41
CA GLY A 384 -16.90 -31.19 -16.14
C GLY A 384 -16.36 -29.87 -15.59
N ALA A 385 -15.06 -29.66 -15.63
CA ALA A 385 -14.42 -28.39 -15.29
C ALA A 385 -14.10 -27.56 -16.54
N LEU A 386 -13.29 -28.12 -17.46
CA LEU A 386 -12.64 -27.36 -18.53
C LEU A 386 -12.92 -27.97 -19.91
N LEU A 387 -13.29 -27.14 -20.88
CA LEU A 387 -13.26 -27.49 -22.30
C LEU A 387 -12.48 -26.46 -23.11
N THR A 388 -11.56 -26.94 -23.96
CA THR A 388 -10.87 -26.10 -24.96
C THR A 388 -11.18 -26.56 -26.38
N LYS A 389 -11.33 -25.60 -27.29
CA LYS A 389 -11.67 -25.83 -28.70
C LYS A 389 -10.84 -24.99 -29.68
N ASP A 390 -10.26 -25.63 -30.68
CA ASP A 390 -9.59 -25.00 -31.84
C ASP A 390 -8.52 -23.96 -31.40
N THR A 391 -7.85 -24.24 -30.28
CA THR A 391 -7.03 -23.30 -29.50
C THR A 391 -5.80 -24.00 -28.93
N ARG A 392 -4.84 -23.21 -28.43
CA ARG A 392 -3.77 -23.73 -27.57
C ARG A 392 -4.11 -23.52 -26.10
N ALA A 393 -3.70 -24.46 -25.26
CA ALA A 393 -3.84 -24.38 -23.81
C ALA A 393 -2.56 -24.84 -23.11
N TYR A 394 -2.26 -24.20 -21.97
CA TYR A 394 -1.20 -24.57 -21.05
C TYR A 394 -1.84 -24.76 -19.68
N LEU A 395 -1.78 -25.97 -19.12
CA LEU A 395 -2.34 -26.29 -17.80
C LEU A 395 -1.22 -26.79 -16.88
N ASP A 396 -1.09 -26.20 -15.69
CA ASP A 396 0.00 -26.51 -14.74
C ASP A 396 -0.55 -26.59 -13.31
N TYR A 397 -0.16 -27.57 -12.50
CA TYR A 397 -0.56 -27.70 -11.08
C TYR A 397 -2.06 -27.46 -10.78
N ASN A 398 -2.96 -27.83 -11.70
CA ASN A 398 -4.39 -27.68 -11.48
C ASN A 398 -4.94 -28.91 -10.74
N VAL A 399 -5.80 -28.66 -9.75
CA VAL A 399 -6.48 -29.70 -8.97
C VAL A 399 -7.94 -29.78 -9.41
N TYR A 400 -8.39 -30.96 -9.81
CA TYR A 400 -9.76 -31.20 -10.24
C TYR A 400 -10.40 -32.26 -9.35
N VAL A 401 -11.46 -31.92 -8.60
CA VAL A 401 -12.19 -32.83 -7.70
C VAL A 401 -13.68 -32.91 -8.06
N GLY A 402 -14.24 -34.11 -8.14
CA GLY A 402 -15.70 -34.32 -8.22
C GLY A 402 -16.44 -33.68 -9.42
N ASN A 403 -15.74 -33.18 -10.44
CA ASN A 403 -16.35 -32.54 -11.61
C ASN A 403 -17.02 -33.60 -12.51
N THR A 404 -18.20 -33.30 -13.06
CA THR A 404 -19.06 -34.29 -13.74
C THR A 404 -19.58 -33.84 -15.10
N THR A 405 -19.97 -34.80 -15.95
CA THR A 405 -20.72 -34.52 -17.17
C THR A 405 -21.63 -35.69 -17.55
N ASN A 406 -22.81 -35.37 -18.09
CA ASN A 406 -23.88 -36.34 -18.40
C ASN A 406 -23.80 -36.98 -19.80
N ARG A 407 -22.62 -36.88 -20.44
CA ARG A 407 -22.28 -37.41 -21.77
C ARG A 407 -20.76 -37.60 -21.86
N ALA A 408 -20.31 -38.16 -22.98
CA ALA A 408 -18.90 -38.30 -23.37
C ALA A 408 -18.02 -37.08 -23.03
N GLY A 409 -17.25 -37.19 -21.96
CA GLY A 409 -16.33 -36.14 -21.47
C GLY A 409 -15.68 -36.50 -20.14
N GLY A 410 -14.57 -35.83 -19.83
CA GLY A 410 -13.85 -35.95 -18.55
C GLY A 410 -14.07 -34.74 -17.65
N ALA A 411 -13.19 -34.57 -16.66
CA ALA A 411 -13.02 -33.26 -16.02
C ALA A 411 -12.51 -32.22 -17.04
N VAL A 412 -11.61 -32.66 -17.93
CA VAL A 412 -10.99 -31.82 -18.96
C VAL A 412 -11.22 -32.39 -20.36
N HIS A 413 -11.63 -31.53 -21.29
CA HIS A 413 -11.94 -31.89 -22.69
C HIS A 413 -11.17 -31.03 -23.68
N PHE A 414 -10.40 -31.67 -24.57
CA PHE A 414 -9.64 -31.00 -25.63
C PHE A 414 -10.18 -31.38 -27.00
N ARG A 415 -10.50 -30.37 -27.81
CA ARG A 415 -11.09 -30.59 -29.14
C ARG A 415 -10.44 -29.73 -30.21
N ASN A 416 -10.10 -30.35 -31.33
CA ASN A 416 -9.68 -29.62 -32.52
C ASN A 416 -10.52 -30.04 -33.74
N ASP A 417 -11.46 -29.19 -34.14
CA ASP A 417 -12.25 -29.36 -35.38
C ASP A 417 -11.45 -28.86 -36.63
N ARG A 418 -10.20 -28.39 -36.49
CA ARG A 418 -9.38 -27.77 -37.56
C ARG A 418 -7.92 -28.24 -37.63
N ASN A 419 -7.56 -28.95 -38.72
CA ASN A 419 -6.20 -29.42 -38.99
C ASN A 419 -5.12 -28.34 -38.73
N GLY A 420 -4.23 -28.61 -37.77
CA GLY A 420 -3.10 -27.74 -37.39
C GLY A 420 -3.43 -26.57 -36.46
N VAL A 421 -4.67 -26.43 -35.95
CA VAL A 421 -5.10 -25.34 -35.05
C VAL A 421 -5.38 -25.86 -33.63
N GLY A 422 -4.39 -26.48 -33.00
CA GLY A 422 -4.50 -26.96 -31.63
C GLY A 422 -3.19 -27.55 -31.09
N GLY A 423 -3.09 -27.64 -29.77
CA GLY A 423 -1.96 -28.21 -29.02
C GLY A 423 -2.07 -27.87 -27.54
N VAL A 424 -1.79 -28.82 -26.65
CA VAL A 424 -2.05 -28.68 -25.21
C VAL A 424 -0.83 -29.14 -24.42
N GLY A 425 -0.11 -28.20 -23.81
CA GLY A 425 0.86 -28.55 -22.79
C GLY A 425 0.13 -28.78 -21.47
N THR A 426 0.39 -29.91 -20.82
CA THR A 426 0.13 -30.04 -19.39
C THR A 426 1.42 -30.33 -18.63
N TYR A 427 1.53 -29.77 -17.44
CA TYR A 427 2.59 -30.05 -16.49
C TYR A 427 1.93 -30.36 -15.13
N GLU A 428 2.63 -31.12 -14.29
CA GLU A 428 2.20 -31.81 -13.06
C GLU A 428 0.74 -31.52 -12.59
N THR A 429 -0.25 -32.35 -12.98
CA THR A 429 -1.70 -32.05 -12.80
C THR A 429 -2.45 -33.18 -12.08
N TYR A 430 -3.43 -32.85 -11.22
CA TYR A 430 -4.14 -33.79 -10.33
C TYR A 430 -5.65 -33.86 -10.62
N ILE A 431 -6.22 -35.05 -10.90
CA ILE A 431 -7.58 -35.23 -11.47
C ILE A 431 -8.39 -36.36 -10.79
N ALA A 432 -9.03 -36.06 -9.66
CA ALA A 432 -9.94 -36.95 -8.90
C ALA A 432 -11.44 -36.75 -9.27
N ASN A 433 -11.92 -37.29 -10.39
CA ASN A 433 -13.24 -36.94 -10.96
C ASN A 433 -14.07 -38.15 -11.42
N ARG A 434 -15.38 -37.95 -11.65
CA ARG A 434 -16.32 -39.02 -12.08
C ARG A 434 -16.99 -38.64 -13.41
N ALA A 435 -16.62 -39.32 -14.49
CA ALA A 435 -17.32 -39.23 -15.77
C ALA A 435 -18.47 -40.26 -15.83
N GLU A 436 -19.68 -39.84 -16.23
CA GLU A 436 -20.76 -40.82 -16.51
C GLU A 436 -20.48 -41.61 -17.80
N GLN A 437 -19.76 -41.01 -18.76
CA GLN A 437 -19.31 -41.64 -20.01
C GLN A 437 -17.99 -41.01 -20.48
N GLY A 438 -17.02 -41.82 -20.90
CA GLY A 438 -15.70 -41.34 -21.32
C GLY A 438 -14.65 -41.43 -20.20
N CYS A 439 -13.65 -40.55 -20.25
CA CYS A 439 -12.40 -40.63 -19.49
C CYS A 439 -12.06 -39.29 -18.86
N SER A 440 -11.38 -39.28 -17.71
CA SER A 440 -11.04 -38.09 -16.92
C SER A 440 -10.35 -36.97 -17.70
N VAL A 441 -9.55 -37.32 -18.73
CA VAL A 441 -9.12 -36.40 -19.79
C VAL A 441 -9.49 -36.97 -21.17
N PHE A 442 -10.13 -36.16 -22.02
CA PHE A 442 -10.62 -36.60 -23.33
C PHE A 442 -10.14 -35.71 -24.49
N GLY A 443 -9.56 -36.31 -25.54
CA GLY A 443 -9.00 -35.62 -26.71
C GLY A 443 -9.64 -36.04 -28.04
N ARG A 444 -10.12 -35.07 -28.84
CA ARG A 444 -10.80 -35.33 -30.12
C ARG A 444 -10.20 -34.58 -31.31
N ASN A 445 -9.67 -35.38 -32.26
CA ASN A 445 -9.13 -35.02 -33.58
C ASN A 445 -7.85 -34.15 -33.61
N ALA A 446 -7.07 -34.36 -34.67
CA ALA A 446 -6.07 -33.47 -35.27
C ALA A 446 -5.03 -32.81 -34.34
N THR A 447 -3.87 -33.47 -34.24
CA THR A 447 -2.58 -32.90 -33.76
C THR A 447 -2.63 -32.26 -32.36
N THR A 448 -3.47 -32.77 -31.47
CA THR A 448 -3.33 -32.50 -30.03
C THR A 448 -2.10 -33.24 -29.54
N HIS A 449 -0.93 -32.57 -29.60
CA HIS A 449 0.18 -32.93 -28.74
C HIS A 449 -0.28 -32.69 -27.31
N LEU A 450 -0.36 -33.77 -26.54
CA LEU A 450 -0.37 -33.74 -25.09
C LEU A 450 1.03 -34.14 -24.63
N VAL A 451 1.68 -33.21 -23.93
CA VAL A 451 2.83 -33.48 -23.06
C VAL A 451 2.30 -33.40 -21.63
N SER A 452 2.74 -34.31 -20.76
CA SER A 452 2.34 -34.39 -19.35
C SER A 452 3.45 -35.13 -18.58
N HIS A 453 3.97 -34.51 -17.51
CA HIS A 453 5.11 -34.98 -16.71
C HIS A 453 4.72 -35.60 -15.35
N SER A 454 3.45 -35.46 -14.97
CA SER A 454 2.75 -36.29 -13.98
C SER A 454 1.24 -36.07 -14.13
N LEU A 455 0.46 -37.12 -13.87
CA LEU A 455 -1.00 -37.11 -13.97
C LEU A 455 -1.61 -38.13 -13.00
N TYR A 456 -2.13 -37.66 -11.87
CA TYR A 456 -2.68 -38.51 -10.81
C TYR A 456 -4.21 -38.56 -10.91
N THR A 457 -4.82 -39.74 -11.06
CA THR A 457 -6.28 -39.86 -11.30
C THR A 457 -6.94 -41.04 -10.59
N LEU A 458 -8.11 -40.81 -9.99
CA LEU A 458 -8.84 -41.80 -9.19
C LEU A 458 -9.99 -42.51 -9.96
N SER A 459 -9.95 -42.56 -11.29
CA SER A 459 -11.06 -43.10 -12.10
C SER A 459 -10.66 -43.54 -13.52
N GLY A 460 -11.23 -44.66 -13.96
CA GLY A 460 -11.05 -45.23 -15.30
C GLY A 460 -12.10 -44.80 -16.32
N CYS A 461 -11.88 -45.15 -17.60
CA CYS A 461 -12.80 -44.85 -18.69
C CYS A 461 -14.05 -45.76 -18.70
N TYR A 462 -15.18 -45.17 -19.10
CA TYR A 462 -16.40 -45.87 -19.52
C TYR A 462 -16.60 -45.80 -21.04
N GLU A 463 -16.94 -46.93 -21.66
CA GLU A 463 -17.12 -47.06 -23.12
C GLU A 463 -18.49 -46.55 -23.58
N LEU A 464 -18.56 -45.92 -24.75
CA LEU A 464 -19.70 -45.09 -25.16
C LEU A 464 -21.02 -45.84 -25.44
N ASP A 465 -20.95 -47.16 -25.66
CA ASP A 465 -22.07 -47.99 -26.13
C ASP A 465 -22.56 -49.05 -25.10
N ASP A 466 -21.94 -49.19 -23.93
CA ASP A 466 -22.35 -50.17 -22.90
C ASP A 466 -22.38 -49.58 -21.47
N PRO A 467 -23.58 -49.23 -20.93
CA PRO A 467 -23.74 -48.67 -19.59
C PRO A 467 -23.70 -49.72 -18.47
N ILE A 468 -23.27 -50.96 -18.74
CA ILE A 468 -23.17 -52.06 -17.76
C ILE A 468 -21.74 -52.64 -17.71
N ALA A 469 -20.81 -52.15 -18.54
CA ALA A 469 -19.42 -52.61 -18.56
C ALA A 469 -18.64 -52.20 -17.29
N GLU A 470 -17.82 -53.12 -16.78
CA GLU A 470 -16.84 -52.84 -15.71
C GLU A 470 -15.82 -51.78 -16.17
N PRO A 471 -15.32 -50.92 -15.25
CA PRO A 471 -14.45 -49.80 -15.60
C PRO A 471 -13.15 -50.27 -16.26
N ARG A 472 -12.80 -49.67 -17.41
CA ARG A 472 -11.55 -49.99 -18.12
C ARG A 472 -10.50 -48.92 -17.81
N GLY A 473 -9.45 -49.32 -17.09
CA GLY A 473 -8.43 -48.47 -16.45
C GLY A 473 -7.49 -47.66 -17.35
N SER A 474 -7.90 -47.30 -18.56
CA SER A 474 -7.30 -46.14 -19.25
C SER A 474 -7.78 -44.85 -18.59
N VAL A 475 -6.89 -43.86 -18.49
CA VAL A 475 -7.17 -42.52 -17.94
C VAL A 475 -7.45 -41.49 -19.04
N LEU A 476 -6.92 -41.75 -20.24
CA LEU A 476 -6.86 -40.83 -21.36
C LEU A 476 -7.38 -41.49 -22.64
N HIS A 477 -8.18 -40.77 -23.43
CA HIS A 477 -8.62 -41.24 -24.74
C HIS A 477 -8.34 -40.19 -25.83
N ALA A 478 -7.62 -40.58 -26.89
CA ALA A 478 -7.22 -39.71 -27.98
C ALA A 478 -7.52 -40.35 -29.34
N ASN A 479 -8.55 -39.86 -30.04
CA ASN A 479 -9.02 -40.47 -31.29
C ASN A 479 -8.43 -39.79 -32.55
N ASN A 480 -8.03 -40.61 -33.53
CA ASN A 480 -7.41 -40.29 -34.84
C ASN A 480 -6.11 -39.46 -34.82
N SER A 481 -4.99 -40.12 -35.17
CA SER A 481 -3.73 -39.49 -35.63
C SER A 481 -3.12 -38.42 -34.72
N ASN A 482 -3.20 -38.61 -33.41
CA ASN A 482 -2.52 -37.75 -32.43
C ASN A 482 -1.17 -38.36 -32.06
N GLU A 483 -0.11 -37.54 -31.96
CA GLU A 483 1.12 -37.92 -31.26
C GLU A 483 0.93 -37.62 -29.76
N LEU A 484 0.74 -38.68 -28.97
CA LEU A 484 0.93 -38.59 -27.53
C LEU A 484 2.44 -38.59 -27.24
N ARG A 485 2.91 -37.65 -26.40
CA ARG A 485 4.29 -37.62 -25.91
C ARG A 485 4.29 -37.50 -24.40
N THR A 486 3.93 -38.61 -23.78
CA THR A 486 4.01 -38.83 -22.33
C THR A 486 5.45 -39.17 -21.97
N GLU A 487 6.16 -38.19 -21.42
CA GLU A 487 7.42 -38.40 -20.73
C GLU A 487 7.04 -38.38 -19.24
N ASP A 488 6.99 -39.57 -18.64
CA ASP A 488 6.57 -39.88 -17.26
C ASP A 488 5.09 -39.58 -16.90
N VAL A 489 4.20 -40.52 -17.22
CA VAL A 489 2.87 -40.63 -16.57
C VAL A 489 2.91 -41.73 -15.51
N VAL A 490 2.93 -41.31 -14.24
CA VAL A 490 2.95 -42.20 -13.07
C VAL A 490 1.51 -42.53 -12.66
N PHE A 491 1.00 -43.69 -13.09
CA PHE A 491 -0.31 -44.16 -12.65
C PHE A 491 -0.24 -44.62 -11.19
N TRP A 492 -1.13 -44.07 -10.36
CA TRP A 492 -1.42 -44.54 -9.01
C TRP A 492 -2.81 -45.17 -8.98
N ASP A 493 -2.87 -46.43 -8.54
CA ASP A 493 -4.11 -47.14 -8.25
C ASP A 493 -4.15 -47.41 -6.74
N LEU A 494 -5.16 -46.86 -6.07
CA LEU A 494 -5.29 -46.87 -4.61
C LEU A 494 -5.56 -48.25 -4.02
N ASP A 495 -6.03 -49.23 -4.82
CA ASP A 495 -6.17 -50.62 -4.37
C ASP A 495 -4.80 -51.37 -4.37
N LEU A 496 -3.74 -50.78 -4.94
CA LEU A 496 -2.49 -51.50 -5.28
C LEU A 496 -1.20 -50.93 -4.65
N ALA A 497 -1.18 -49.66 -4.22
CA ALA A 497 -0.07 -49.01 -3.51
C ALA A 497 1.34 -49.19 -4.11
N GLN A 498 1.47 -49.15 -5.44
CA GLN A 498 2.75 -49.14 -6.18
C GLN A 498 2.67 -48.19 -7.38
N PRO A 499 3.72 -47.41 -7.70
CA PRO A 499 3.74 -46.58 -8.91
C PRO A 499 3.88 -47.45 -10.16
N MET A 500 2.99 -47.27 -11.15
CA MET A 500 2.97 -48.08 -12.36
C MET A 500 3.50 -47.33 -13.60
N ASN A 501 4.68 -47.74 -14.08
CA ASN A 501 5.26 -47.24 -15.34
C ASN A 501 4.56 -47.85 -16.55
N GLY A 502 3.58 -47.13 -17.12
CA GLY A 502 2.86 -47.52 -18.33
C GLY A 502 3.59 -47.09 -19.62
N ASN A 503 3.91 -48.03 -20.49
CA ASN A 503 4.52 -47.76 -21.79
C ASN A 503 3.46 -47.70 -22.90
N VAL A 504 3.44 -46.64 -23.73
CA VAL A 504 2.40 -46.43 -24.75
C VAL A 504 2.74 -47.21 -26.02
N ASP A 505 1.88 -48.16 -26.42
CA ASP A 505 2.03 -48.88 -27.70
C ASP A 505 1.03 -48.43 -28.78
N HIS A 506 1.50 -48.44 -30.03
CA HIS A 506 0.76 -48.03 -31.22
C HIS A 506 -0.08 -49.17 -31.83
N SER A 507 -0.64 -50.10 -31.05
CA SER A 507 -1.33 -51.29 -31.60
C SER A 507 -2.69 -51.73 -31.01
N GLY A 508 -3.42 -50.84 -30.34
CA GLY A 508 -4.89 -50.93 -30.25
C GLY A 508 -5.49 -52.07 -29.39
N GLU A 509 -4.70 -52.69 -28.53
CA GLU A 509 -5.12 -53.65 -27.50
C GLU A 509 -4.98 -53.00 -26.10
N PRO A 510 -5.90 -53.22 -25.16
CA PRO A 510 -5.83 -52.65 -23.81
C PRO A 510 -4.82 -53.37 -22.91
N VAL A 511 -4.12 -52.60 -22.07
CA VAL A 511 -3.20 -53.10 -21.03
C VAL A 511 -3.95 -53.23 -19.71
N PHE A 512 -3.71 -54.33 -18.97
CA PHE A 512 -4.28 -54.62 -17.65
C PHE A 512 -3.16 -54.96 -16.66
N LEU A 513 -3.31 -54.58 -15.38
CA LEU A 513 -2.39 -54.90 -14.27
C LEU A 513 -3.17 -55.35 -13.02
N ASP A 514 -2.46 -55.89 -12.03
CA ASP A 514 -2.95 -56.87 -11.04
C ASP A 514 -2.55 -56.46 -9.59
N PRO A 515 -3.28 -56.84 -8.51
CA PRO A 515 -3.38 -55.99 -7.32
C PRO A 515 -2.49 -56.31 -6.12
N GLY A 516 -2.16 -55.25 -5.36
CA GLY A 516 -2.37 -55.26 -3.91
C GLY A 516 -1.27 -54.68 -3.02
N LEU A 517 -1.58 -53.55 -2.36
CA LEU A 517 -1.34 -53.32 -0.93
C LEU A 517 -2.13 -52.09 -0.45
N SER A 518 -2.30 -51.95 0.86
CA SER A 518 -3.20 -50.98 1.50
C SER A 518 -2.48 -50.19 2.58
N ASP A 519 -2.62 -48.86 2.59
CA ASP A 519 -2.67 -47.98 3.78
C ASP A 519 -2.89 -46.50 3.35
N PHE A 520 -4.02 -46.24 2.69
CA PHE A 520 -4.64 -44.91 2.53
C PHE A 520 -6.15 -45.06 2.84
N PRO A 521 -6.84 -44.02 3.35
CA PRO A 521 -8.29 -44.06 3.63
C PRO A 521 -9.15 -43.96 2.35
N GLY A 522 -8.91 -44.86 1.39
CA GLY A 522 -9.63 -44.93 0.13
C GLY A 522 -11.09 -45.36 0.30
N GLN A 523 -11.98 -44.40 0.55
CA GLN A 523 -13.39 -44.50 0.17
C GLN A 523 -13.58 -43.78 -1.17
N PRO A 524 -14.44 -44.27 -2.09
CA PRO A 524 -14.91 -43.42 -3.17
C PRO A 524 -15.67 -42.23 -2.56
N LEU A 525 -15.43 -41.01 -3.07
CA LEU A 525 -16.11 -39.81 -2.59
C LEU A 525 -17.63 -40.04 -2.54
N PRO A 526 -18.31 -39.73 -1.41
CA PRO A 526 -19.74 -39.95 -1.28
C PRO A 526 -20.56 -39.32 -2.40
N GLU A 527 -21.72 -39.89 -2.74
CA GLU A 527 -22.63 -39.26 -3.71
C GLU A 527 -23.22 -37.93 -3.19
N ASP A 528 -23.09 -37.68 -1.89
CA ASP A 528 -23.41 -36.43 -1.17
C ASP A 528 -22.14 -35.63 -0.73
N TYR A 529 -20.96 -35.86 -1.34
CA TYR A 529 -19.73 -35.13 -1.01
C TYR A 529 -19.88 -33.62 -1.26
N ASP A 530 -19.38 -32.76 -0.37
CA ASP A 530 -19.55 -31.29 -0.44
C ASP A 530 -18.23 -30.51 -0.23
N CYS A 531 -17.62 -30.11 -1.35
CA CYS A 531 -16.42 -29.27 -1.40
C CYS A 531 -16.57 -27.85 -0.82
N ARG A 532 -17.73 -27.49 -0.26
CA ARG A 532 -17.93 -26.21 0.47
C ARG A 532 -17.64 -26.34 1.97
N ASN A 533 -17.61 -27.57 2.50
CA ASN A 533 -17.54 -27.84 3.94
C ASN A 533 -16.33 -28.70 4.36
N GLU A 534 -15.58 -29.25 3.41
CA GLU A 534 -14.35 -30.02 3.67
C GLU A 534 -13.18 -29.44 2.87
N TYR A 535 -12.71 -28.26 3.31
CA TYR A 535 -11.42 -27.69 2.89
C TYR A 535 -10.28 -28.52 3.54
N ASP A 536 -10.48 -28.88 4.81
CA ASP A 536 -9.58 -29.57 5.74
C ASP A 536 -9.23 -31.03 5.38
N LEU A 537 -9.83 -31.66 4.36
CA LEU A 537 -9.61 -33.08 4.04
C LEU A 537 -8.75 -33.34 2.79
N PHE A 538 -8.13 -32.31 2.23
CA PHE A 538 -7.12 -32.45 1.18
C PHE A 538 -5.70 -32.15 1.69
N GLU A 539 -5.27 -32.89 2.71
CA GLU A 539 -3.85 -33.08 3.00
C GLU A 539 -3.21 -34.08 2.01
N PRO A 540 -2.38 -33.57 1.10
CA PRO A 540 -1.02 -34.06 0.96
C PRO A 540 -0.06 -33.01 1.55
N PHE A 541 0.90 -33.49 2.36
CA PHE A 541 2.09 -32.78 2.88
C PHE A 541 2.09 -32.25 4.33
N ALA A 542 0.99 -32.27 5.08
CA ALA A 542 1.08 -32.24 6.55
C ALA A 542 1.45 -33.63 7.11
N GLY A 543 2.03 -33.69 8.31
CA GLY A 543 2.49 -34.96 8.89
C GLY A 543 2.63 -34.97 10.42
N LEU A 544 1.65 -35.58 11.10
CA LEU A 544 1.61 -35.95 12.53
C LEU A 544 1.49 -34.72 13.48
N ASP A 545 0.38 -34.40 14.15
CA ASP A 545 -0.67 -35.20 14.83
C ASP A 545 -1.93 -34.33 15.15
N ASP A 546 -3.07 -34.96 15.48
CA ASP A 546 -4.46 -34.44 15.32
C ASP A 546 -5.31 -34.39 16.65
N PRO A 547 -6.43 -33.62 16.81
CA PRO A 547 -6.64 -32.16 16.74
C PRO A 547 -7.01 -31.56 18.15
N PRO A 548 -8.23 -31.18 18.66
CA PRO A 548 -9.63 -31.08 18.13
C PRO A 548 -10.55 -29.86 18.50
N LEU A 549 -11.54 -29.59 17.61
CA LEU A 549 -12.93 -29.08 17.84
C LEU A 549 -13.29 -27.57 18.06
N VAL A 550 -13.77 -26.94 16.97
CA VAL A 550 -15.09 -26.25 16.78
C VAL A 550 -15.35 -24.80 17.27
N GLY A 551 -15.80 -23.93 16.34
CA GLY A 551 -16.99 -23.08 16.60
C GLY A 551 -17.32 -21.84 15.72
N HIS A 552 -18.09 -22.01 14.62
CA HIS A 552 -18.75 -20.95 13.79
C HIS A 552 -17.77 -20.05 12.98
N LEU A 553 -18.12 -19.46 11.83
CA LEU A 553 -19.41 -19.12 11.21
C LEU A 553 -19.53 -19.57 9.73
N ALA A 554 -20.74 -19.52 9.17
CA ALA A 554 -20.96 -19.50 7.73
C ALA A 554 -21.37 -18.08 7.28
N GLY A 555 -20.70 -17.54 6.28
CA GLY A 555 -20.93 -16.19 5.75
C GLY A 555 -20.06 -15.88 4.52
N PRO A 556 -20.22 -14.71 3.87
CA PRO A 556 -19.41 -14.31 2.71
C PRO A 556 -17.95 -14.02 3.06
N ASP A 557 -17.67 -13.82 4.36
CA ASP A 557 -16.32 -13.65 4.93
C ASP A 557 -15.61 -15.00 5.16
N ALA A 558 -15.92 -16.01 4.33
CA ALA A 558 -15.07 -17.18 4.16
C ALA A 558 -13.81 -16.76 3.38
N GLY A 559 -12.93 -16.03 4.05
CA GLY A 559 -11.60 -15.69 3.55
C GLY A 559 -10.83 -16.94 3.13
N PHE A 560 -9.79 -16.75 2.34
CA PHE A 560 -8.69 -17.70 2.44
C PHE A 560 -8.16 -17.59 3.87
N ILE A 561 -7.87 -18.73 4.50
CA ILE A 561 -7.18 -18.71 5.80
C ILE A 561 -5.75 -18.28 5.51
N ASP A 562 -5.33 -17.33 6.33
CA ASP A 562 -4.16 -16.47 6.34
C ASP A 562 -3.94 -16.34 7.86
N ASP A 563 -3.61 -17.49 8.50
CA ASP A 563 -3.76 -17.69 9.96
C ASP A 563 -2.67 -16.94 10.74
N ASP A 564 -1.55 -16.61 10.10
CA ASP A 564 -0.53 -15.68 10.60
C ASP A 564 -0.77 -14.20 10.23
N GLY A 565 -1.41 -13.92 9.08
CA GLY A 565 -1.83 -12.59 8.64
C GLY A 565 -0.86 -11.85 7.70
N ASP A 566 0.06 -12.55 7.03
CA ASP A 566 1.02 -11.96 6.10
C ASP A 566 0.40 -11.49 4.74
N GLY A 567 -0.79 -11.99 4.40
CA GLY A 567 -1.53 -11.63 3.19
C GLY A 567 -1.29 -12.52 1.97
N TRP A 568 -0.59 -13.64 2.14
CA TRP A 568 -0.72 -14.83 1.31
C TRP A 568 -1.94 -15.65 1.76
N SER A 569 -1.78 -16.92 2.12
CA SER A 569 -2.79 -17.90 2.57
C SER A 569 -2.35 -19.32 2.19
N TRP A 570 -2.65 -20.34 3.00
CA TRP A 570 -2.07 -21.70 2.91
C TRP A 570 -2.13 -22.44 1.56
N LEU A 571 -2.97 -22.00 0.62
CA LEU A 571 -2.99 -22.54 -0.74
C LEU A 571 -1.81 -22.02 -1.61
N PHE A 572 -1.16 -20.95 -1.17
CA PHE A 572 -0.08 -20.22 -1.84
C PHE A 572 1.08 -19.86 -0.93
N ASP A 573 0.89 -19.91 0.38
CA ASP A 573 1.96 -19.85 1.37
C ASP A 573 2.80 -21.15 1.37
N CYS A 574 4.00 -21.08 1.96
CA CYS A 574 4.84 -22.26 2.18
C CYS A 574 4.80 -22.76 3.65
N ASP A 575 4.35 -21.95 4.63
CA ASP A 575 4.09 -22.33 6.03
C ASP A 575 3.13 -21.31 6.73
N ASP A 576 1.80 -21.44 6.53
CA ASP A 576 0.71 -20.51 6.98
C ASP A 576 0.54 -20.33 8.52
N ASP A 577 1.49 -20.87 9.30
CA ASP A 577 1.65 -20.71 10.75
C ASP A 577 2.82 -19.72 11.10
N ASP A 578 3.59 -19.22 10.11
CA ASP A 578 4.74 -18.31 10.29
C ASP A 578 4.85 -17.25 9.17
N PRO A 579 4.53 -15.95 9.45
CA PRO A 579 4.35 -14.89 8.44
C PRO A 579 5.66 -14.40 7.78
N ARG A 580 6.75 -15.16 7.98
CA ARG A 580 8.06 -15.01 7.35
C ARG A 580 8.19 -15.86 6.08
N VAL A 581 7.40 -16.94 5.96
CA VAL A 581 7.68 -18.07 5.05
C VAL A 581 6.85 -17.99 3.77
N GLN A 582 6.72 -16.77 3.24
CA GLN A 582 5.99 -16.40 2.03
C GLN A 582 6.11 -17.37 0.85
N GLY A 583 5.04 -17.40 0.06
CA GLY A 583 4.86 -18.22 -1.13
C GLY A 583 6.02 -18.28 -2.15
N PRO A 584 6.04 -19.33 -2.99
CA PRO A 584 7.24 -19.83 -3.66
C PRO A 584 7.93 -18.82 -4.58
N GLY A 585 9.21 -18.54 -4.29
CA GLY A 585 10.00 -17.50 -4.93
C GLY A 585 11.51 -17.78 -4.92
N PRO A 586 12.37 -16.81 -5.27
CA PRO A 586 13.81 -16.92 -5.03
C PRO A 586 14.09 -16.87 -3.53
N TYR A 587 14.92 -17.78 -3.01
CA TYR A 587 15.25 -17.84 -1.58
C TYR A 587 16.73 -17.65 -1.28
N TYR A 588 17.01 -17.12 -0.09
CA TYR A 588 18.29 -16.61 0.41
C TYR A 588 18.60 -17.28 1.75
N PRO A 589 19.87 -17.47 2.14
CA PRO A 589 20.18 -18.01 3.47
C PRO A 589 19.62 -17.08 4.55
N ASP A 590 19.18 -17.69 5.65
CA ASP A 590 18.86 -17.05 6.92
C ASP A 590 19.91 -17.56 7.92
N GLY A 591 20.82 -16.68 8.33
CA GLY A 591 22.02 -17.01 9.09
C GLY A 591 21.82 -17.21 10.59
N ASP A 592 20.78 -16.61 11.18
CA ASP A 592 20.55 -16.58 12.63
C ASP A 592 19.12 -16.91 13.10
N GLY A 593 18.13 -16.87 12.20
CA GLY A 593 16.77 -17.37 12.40
C GLY A 593 15.71 -16.32 12.72
N ASP A 594 15.83 -15.07 12.26
CA ASP A 594 14.84 -14.02 12.53
C ASP A 594 13.71 -13.90 11.49
N GLY A 595 13.91 -14.38 10.26
CA GLY A 595 12.96 -14.31 9.15
C GLY A 595 13.42 -13.53 7.92
N PHE A 596 14.56 -12.84 8.01
CA PHE A 596 15.19 -12.15 6.90
C PHE A 596 16.47 -12.91 6.46
N GLY A 597 16.96 -12.61 5.26
CA GLY A 597 18.12 -13.31 4.70
C GLY A 597 19.10 -12.37 4.01
N ASP A 598 20.39 -12.71 4.05
CA ASP A 598 21.52 -11.86 3.63
C ASP A 598 21.24 -11.06 2.34
N ALA A 599 21.06 -9.74 2.46
CA ALA A 599 20.87 -8.84 1.33
C ALA A 599 22.09 -8.77 0.38
N ARG A 600 23.23 -9.35 0.77
CA ARG A 600 24.47 -9.45 0.01
C ARG A 600 24.63 -10.82 -0.67
N ALA A 601 23.76 -11.79 -0.37
CA ALA A 601 23.75 -13.10 -0.99
C ALA A 601 23.15 -13.08 -2.40
N THR A 602 23.55 -14.06 -3.22
CA THR A 602 22.82 -14.43 -4.43
C THR A 602 21.79 -15.51 -4.10
N PRO A 603 20.59 -15.52 -4.71
CA PRO A 603 19.59 -16.55 -4.47
C PRO A 603 20.16 -17.97 -4.55
N ALA A 604 19.85 -18.79 -3.55
CA ALA A 604 20.30 -20.18 -3.46
C ALA A 604 19.46 -21.12 -4.35
N GLY A 605 18.22 -20.75 -4.64
CA GLY A 605 17.32 -21.46 -5.55
C GLY A 605 16.02 -20.69 -5.81
N GLU A 606 15.04 -21.37 -6.41
CA GLU A 606 13.66 -20.92 -6.63
C GLU A 606 12.70 -22.01 -6.11
N GLY A 607 11.61 -21.63 -5.44
CA GLY A 607 10.59 -22.53 -4.86
C GLY A 607 10.19 -22.10 -3.44
N CYS A 608 9.53 -22.97 -2.69
CA CYS A 608 9.44 -22.80 -1.23
C CYS A 608 10.85 -22.97 -0.62
N PRO A 609 11.22 -22.18 0.40
CA PRO A 609 12.54 -22.25 1.01
C PRO A 609 12.72 -23.56 1.80
N PRO A 610 13.90 -24.21 1.74
CA PRO A 610 14.27 -25.24 2.70
C PRO A 610 14.70 -24.60 4.04
N PRO A 611 14.61 -25.30 5.19
CA PRO A 611 14.94 -24.73 6.50
C PRO A 611 16.35 -24.12 6.58
N GLY A 612 16.45 -22.90 7.15
CA GLY A 612 17.65 -22.06 7.13
C GLY A 612 17.78 -21.18 5.87
N PHE A 613 16.67 -20.95 5.19
CA PHE A 613 16.52 -20.03 4.07
C PHE A 613 15.14 -19.36 4.15
N VAL A 614 15.01 -18.16 3.59
CA VAL A 614 13.76 -17.39 3.50
C VAL A 614 13.64 -16.73 2.11
N THR A 615 12.45 -16.24 1.76
CA THR A 615 12.20 -15.56 0.48
C THR A 615 12.46 -14.05 0.52
N ASN A 616 12.49 -13.46 1.73
CA ASN A 616 12.86 -12.07 1.96
C ASN A 616 14.41 -11.90 1.97
N ASN A 617 14.93 -10.79 1.44
CA ASN A 617 16.38 -10.60 1.24
C ASN A 617 16.88 -9.22 1.70
N LEU A 618 16.27 -8.69 2.76
CA LEU A 618 16.48 -7.31 3.21
C LEU A 618 17.35 -7.21 4.49
N ASP A 619 17.96 -8.32 4.92
CA ASP A 619 18.84 -8.37 6.08
C ASP A 619 20.18 -7.64 5.83
N CYS A 620 20.51 -6.69 6.71
CA CYS A 620 21.77 -5.94 6.67
C CYS A 620 22.88 -6.52 7.57
N ASP A 621 22.64 -7.50 8.46
CA ASP A 621 23.66 -8.28 9.19
C ASP A 621 23.13 -9.67 9.65
N ASP A 622 23.03 -10.62 8.68
CA ASP A 622 22.73 -12.10 8.70
C ASP A 622 23.55 -12.95 9.70
N THR A 623 23.91 -12.35 10.84
CA THR A 623 24.61 -12.94 11.97
C THR A 623 24.14 -12.37 13.34
N ASN A 624 23.15 -11.48 13.35
CA ASN A 624 22.55 -10.87 14.54
C ASN A 624 21.01 -10.69 14.40
N PRO A 625 20.17 -11.52 15.06
CA PRO A 625 18.70 -11.60 14.90
C PRO A 625 17.92 -10.46 15.59
N ASN A 626 18.50 -9.26 15.57
CA ASN A 626 17.95 -8.02 16.13
C ASN A 626 18.16 -6.87 15.14
N VAL A 627 18.63 -7.14 13.90
CA VAL A 627 19.12 -6.15 12.94
C VAL A 627 18.58 -6.50 11.57
N ASN A 628 17.33 -6.11 11.36
CA ASN A 628 16.48 -6.50 10.24
C ASN A 628 15.36 -5.45 10.06
N PRO A 629 14.64 -5.45 8.92
CA PRO A 629 13.55 -4.51 8.63
C PRO A 629 12.42 -4.36 9.65
N ASP A 630 12.25 -5.30 10.59
CA ASP A 630 11.22 -5.26 11.65
C ASP A 630 11.80 -4.88 13.03
N ALA A 631 13.08 -4.53 13.12
CA ALA A 631 13.74 -4.17 14.38
C ALA A 631 13.38 -2.75 14.88
N ASP A 632 13.28 -2.59 16.21
CA ASP A 632 13.18 -1.28 16.87
C ASP A 632 14.57 -0.59 16.86
N GLU A 633 14.70 0.53 16.16
CA GLU A 633 15.95 1.29 16.05
C GLU A 633 16.49 1.78 17.41
N ILE A 634 17.70 1.33 17.81
CA ILE A 634 18.27 1.63 19.12
C ILE A 634 19.08 2.93 19.07
N VAL A 635 18.35 4.05 19.11
CA VAL A 635 18.81 5.46 19.22
C VAL A 635 20.32 5.61 19.50
N ALA A 636 21.07 5.99 18.46
CA ALA A 636 22.45 6.41 18.52
C ALA A 636 23.41 5.36 19.10
N ASN A 637 23.22 4.09 18.71
CA ASN A 637 24.15 3.00 19.03
C ASN A 637 25.33 2.92 18.03
N GLY A 638 25.21 3.53 16.84
CA GLY A 638 26.17 3.49 15.75
C GLY A 638 25.95 2.32 14.77
N ARG A 639 24.69 1.97 14.49
CA ARG A 639 24.24 0.89 13.62
C ARG A 639 22.76 1.09 13.24
N ASP A 640 22.54 1.19 11.94
CA ASP A 640 21.30 0.87 11.21
C ASP A 640 20.78 -0.51 11.67
N ASP A 641 19.89 -0.52 12.68
CA ASP A 641 19.30 -1.74 13.24
C ASP A 641 18.07 -2.14 12.41
N ASN A 642 17.26 -1.16 11.97
CA ASN A 642 16.07 -1.40 11.16
C ASN A 642 16.34 -1.63 9.66
N CYS A 643 17.60 -1.61 9.22
CA CYS A 643 18.04 -1.77 7.83
C CYS A 643 17.40 -0.77 6.82
N ASP A 644 16.87 0.38 7.25
CA ASP A 644 16.26 1.40 6.37
C ASP A 644 17.30 2.27 5.64
N GLY A 645 18.55 2.22 6.09
CA GLY A 645 19.67 2.99 5.54
C GLY A 645 19.89 4.35 6.23
N THR A 646 19.28 4.56 7.40
CA THR A 646 19.54 5.68 8.32
C THR A 646 19.75 5.19 9.75
N GLU A 647 20.10 6.10 10.66
CA GLU A 647 20.26 5.87 12.11
C GLU A 647 19.63 7.07 12.85
N LEU A 648 19.21 6.88 14.11
CA LEU A 648 18.54 7.89 14.93
C LEU A 648 19.50 8.51 15.96
N CYS A 649 20.36 9.40 15.49
CA CYS A 649 21.38 10.05 16.31
C CYS A 649 20.84 11.14 17.24
N TYR A 650 21.54 11.40 18.35
CA TYR A 650 21.36 12.63 19.13
C TYR A 650 22.04 13.83 18.47
N LEU A 651 21.73 15.05 18.92
CA LEU A 651 22.41 16.28 18.50
C LEU A 651 23.53 16.73 19.46
N ASP A 652 24.66 17.10 18.86
CA ASP A 652 25.77 17.90 19.41
C ASP A 652 26.05 18.98 18.36
N MET A 653 25.58 20.21 18.59
CA MET A 653 25.52 21.25 17.54
C MET A 653 26.72 22.19 17.53
N ASP A 654 27.35 22.47 18.67
CA ASP A 654 28.50 23.37 18.80
C ASP A 654 29.84 22.68 19.06
N ARG A 655 29.84 21.41 19.51
CA ARG A 655 30.97 20.47 19.67
C ARG A 655 31.78 20.58 20.96
N ASP A 656 31.17 20.91 22.10
CA ASP A 656 31.87 20.78 23.40
C ASP A 656 32.07 19.31 23.85
N GLY A 657 31.19 18.40 23.41
CA GLY A 657 31.19 16.98 23.78
C GLY A 657 30.11 16.55 24.79
N PHE A 658 29.07 17.36 24.97
CA PHE A 658 27.77 16.98 25.53
C PHE A 658 26.74 16.80 24.40
N ARG A 659 25.55 16.32 24.73
CA ARG A 659 24.44 16.18 23.78
C ARG A 659 23.12 16.65 24.37
N SER A 660 22.23 17.11 23.49
CA SER A 660 20.84 17.35 23.84
C SER A 660 20.03 16.04 23.86
N ASP A 661 18.76 16.15 24.24
CA ASP A 661 17.77 15.06 24.14
C ASP A 661 17.03 15.07 22.78
N GLU A 662 17.33 16.00 21.86
CA GLU A 662 16.78 15.98 20.51
C GLU A 662 17.48 14.94 19.64
N THR A 663 16.69 14.21 18.83
CA THR A 663 17.17 13.14 17.95
C THR A 663 16.83 13.43 16.49
N VAL A 664 17.74 13.06 15.58
CA VAL A 664 17.61 13.28 14.14
C VAL A 664 17.90 11.97 13.38
N GLN A 665 17.00 11.61 12.48
CA GLN A 665 17.18 10.49 11.56
C GLN A 665 18.12 10.91 10.41
N THR A 666 19.21 10.17 10.18
CA THR A 666 20.34 10.62 9.35
C THR A 666 21.05 9.49 8.59
N GLU A 667 21.65 9.79 7.44
CA GLU A 667 22.49 8.84 6.67
C GLU A 667 23.85 8.57 7.36
N ASP A 668 24.18 9.25 8.47
CA ASP A 668 25.34 8.93 9.32
C ASP A 668 25.03 7.77 10.27
N LEU A 669 25.18 6.55 9.77
CA LEU A 669 25.03 5.28 10.50
C LEU A 669 26.05 5.06 11.64
N THR A 670 26.73 6.10 12.09
CA THR A 670 27.73 6.04 13.17
C THR A 670 27.53 7.08 14.27
N CYS A 671 26.71 8.11 14.03
CA CYS A 671 26.58 9.29 14.90
C CYS A 671 27.93 9.90 15.32
N THR A 672 28.83 10.10 14.35
CA THR A 672 30.16 10.72 14.57
C THR A 672 30.51 11.86 13.62
N GLU A 673 29.70 12.13 12.60
CA GLU A 673 29.81 13.33 11.76
C GLU A 673 28.89 14.43 12.33
N VAL A 674 29.44 15.60 12.62
CA VAL A 674 28.69 16.69 13.30
C VAL A 674 27.52 17.20 12.43
N PRO A 675 26.28 17.36 12.96
CA PRO A 675 25.94 17.54 14.37
C PRO A 675 25.44 16.30 15.12
N HIS A 676 25.89 15.09 14.76
CA HIS A 676 25.40 13.87 15.40
C HIS A 676 26.28 13.41 16.58
N ALA A 677 25.62 12.87 17.61
CA ALA A 677 26.23 12.30 18.80
C ALA A 677 25.68 10.89 19.12
N LEU A 678 26.57 10.00 19.58
CA LEU A 678 26.22 8.68 20.12
C LEU A 678 25.53 8.80 21.49
N ALA A 679 24.70 7.82 21.86
CA ALA A 679 24.08 7.72 23.19
C ALA A 679 25.09 7.61 24.37
N SER A 680 26.38 7.41 24.06
CA SER A 680 27.48 7.40 25.04
C SER A 680 28.07 8.79 25.35
N VAL A 681 27.67 9.82 24.61
CA VAL A 681 27.95 11.22 24.91
C VAL A 681 27.08 11.65 26.12
N PRO A 682 27.62 12.39 27.12
CA PRO A 682 26.86 12.85 28.27
C PRO A 682 25.67 13.72 27.89
N ASP A 683 24.54 13.51 28.57
CA ASP A 683 23.34 14.33 28.45
C ASP A 683 23.36 15.59 29.32
N GLY A 684 22.48 16.52 28.99
CA GLY A 684 22.14 17.66 29.86
C GLY A 684 22.75 18.99 29.47
N ASP A 685 23.25 19.10 28.23
CA ASP A 685 23.47 20.39 27.56
C ASP A 685 22.32 21.37 27.85
N CYS A 686 22.66 22.62 28.19
CA CYS A 686 21.68 23.64 28.56
C CYS A 686 21.64 24.87 27.63
N ASP A 687 22.54 24.97 26.64
CA ASP A 687 22.36 25.80 25.44
C ASP A 687 23.14 25.17 24.27
N ASP A 688 22.45 24.33 23.47
CA ASP A 688 22.96 23.63 22.27
C ASP A 688 23.58 24.56 21.17
N THR A 689 23.86 25.83 21.45
CA THR A 689 24.46 26.80 20.54
C THR A 689 25.70 27.54 21.10
N ASP A 690 26.09 27.30 22.35
CA ASP A 690 27.29 27.87 22.98
C ASP A 690 28.12 26.81 23.73
N ALA A 691 29.19 26.33 23.06
CA ALA A 691 30.18 25.35 23.53
C ALA A 691 31.00 25.76 24.79
N THR A 692 30.53 26.75 25.54
CA THR A 692 30.99 27.14 26.88
C THR A 692 29.95 26.87 27.97
N VAL A 693 28.78 26.28 27.65
CA VAL A 693 27.62 26.15 28.56
C VAL A 693 27.16 24.69 28.65
N TYR A 694 27.79 23.91 29.53
CA TYR A 694 27.55 22.47 29.67
C TYR A 694 27.73 21.93 31.10
N PRO A 695 27.09 20.79 31.47
CA PRO A 695 27.19 20.19 32.81
C PRO A 695 28.62 20.00 33.35
N GLY A 696 29.02 20.88 34.27
CA GLY A 696 30.35 20.87 34.88
C GLY A 696 31.46 21.53 34.06
N ALA A 697 31.14 22.52 33.24
CA ALA A 697 32.11 23.49 32.71
C ALA A 697 32.84 24.26 33.83
N ASP A 698 33.93 24.96 33.48
CA ASP A 698 34.51 25.99 34.34
C ASP A 698 33.73 27.30 34.14
N GLU A 699 33.09 27.83 35.19
CA GLU A 699 32.41 29.13 35.18
C GLU A 699 33.33 30.27 34.68
N ILE A 700 32.84 31.06 33.73
CA ILE A 700 33.53 32.24 33.18
C ILE A 700 32.68 33.49 33.37
N CYS A 701 33.32 34.63 33.65
CA CYS A 701 32.63 35.89 33.95
C CYS A 701 32.11 36.58 32.67
N ASP A 702 31.10 35.98 32.04
CA ASP A 702 30.33 36.55 30.93
C ASP A 702 28.87 36.91 31.31
N GLY A 703 28.44 36.53 32.53
CA GLY A 703 27.09 36.72 33.04
C GLY A 703 26.12 35.56 32.74
N GLN A 704 26.62 34.41 32.31
CA GLN A 704 25.87 33.17 32.12
C GLN A 704 26.12 32.19 33.29
N PHE A 705 25.46 31.03 33.26
CA PHE A 705 25.83 29.88 34.09
C PHE A 705 26.40 28.83 33.14
N ASN A 706 27.70 28.60 33.19
CA ASN A 706 28.38 27.70 32.28
C ASN A 706 28.23 26.24 32.72
N ASP A 707 28.19 25.96 34.03
CA ASP A 707 28.24 24.58 34.55
C ASP A 707 26.88 23.84 34.60
N CYS A 708 25.79 24.50 34.18
CA CYS A 708 24.40 24.02 34.20
C CYS A 708 23.85 23.54 35.57
N ASP A 709 24.46 23.87 36.74
CA ASP A 709 23.95 23.43 38.07
C ASP A 709 22.65 24.15 38.50
N ALA A 710 22.42 25.36 37.99
CA ALA A 710 21.33 26.22 38.39
C ALA A 710 19.96 25.73 37.90
N ALA A 711 19.07 25.37 38.83
CA ALA A 711 17.76 24.76 38.55
C ALA A 711 16.71 25.73 37.97
N GLY A 712 16.94 26.19 36.74
CA GLY A 712 16.06 27.00 35.91
C GLY A 712 16.71 28.32 35.50
N TYR A 713 17.08 28.43 34.22
CA TYR A 713 17.57 29.65 33.58
C TYR A 713 16.67 30.87 33.88
N ASP A 714 17.20 31.76 34.70
CA ASP A 714 16.64 33.07 35.06
C ASP A 714 17.83 34.01 35.30
N LEU A 715 17.93 35.06 34.48
CA LEU A 715 19.01 36.06 34.52
C LEU A 715 19.04 36.90 35.82
N SER A 716 18.14 36.65 36.77
CA SER A 716 18.20 37.19 38.14
C SER A 716 18.85 36.23 39.16
N GLY A 717 19.35 35.07 38.71
CA GLY A 717 19.90 34.02 39.56
C GLY A 717 21.43 33.96 39.69
N ALA A 718 22.18 34.72 38.87
CA ALA A 718 23.65 34.66 38.73
C ALA A 718 24.40 34.61 40.08
N PRO A 719 25.61 33.99 40.15
CA PRO A 719 26.37 33.90 41.38
C PRO A 719 26.56 35.29 42.01
N ALA A 720 26.43 35.41 43.33
CA ALA A 720 26.34 36.72 44.01
C ALA A 720 27.64 37.56 43.99
N ALA A 721 28.65 37.16 43.21
CA ALA A 721 29.85 37.95 42.90
C ALA A 721 29.85 38.47 41.44
N GLU A 722 28.85 38.09 40.64
CA GLU A 722 28.60 38.48 39.24
C GLU A 722 27.40 39.44 39.13
N SER A 723 26.82 39.85 40.27
CA SER A 723 25.66 40.72 40.35
C SER A 723 26.03 42.07 40.95
N ASP A 724 25.98 43.13 40.14
CA ASP A 724 26.25 44.53 40.50
C ASP A 724 25.48 44.94 41.78
N GLY A 725 26.18 44.86 42.93
CA GLY A 725 25.57 44.83 44.26
C GLY A 725 25.01 46.16 44.74
N ASP A 726 25.55 47.28 44.24
CA ASP A 726 25.17 48.64 44.60
C ASP A 726 24.73 49.54 43.41
N SER A 727 24.81 49.02 42.18
CA SER A 727 24.35 49.62 40.93
C SER A 727 25.25 50.71 40.32
N ASP A 728 26.56 50.47 40.30
CA ASP A 728 27.56 51.37 39.70
C ASP A 728 28.00 50.99 38.26
N GLY A 729 27.88 49.71 37.90
CA GLY A 729 28.27 49.15 36.60
C GLY A 729 29.54 48.28 36.56
N PHE A 730 30.06 47.87 37.72
CA PHE A 730 31.07 46.81 37.91
C PHE A 730 30.47 45.63 38.70
N VAL A 731 31.29 44.59 38.92
CA VAL A 731 30.94 43.37 39.70
C VAL A 731 32.21 42.81 40.36
N ALA A 732 32.08 42.16 41.52
CA ALA A 732 33.22 41.64 42.28
C ALA A 732 34.18 40.74 41.47
N CYS A 733 33.68 39.59 40.97
CA CYS A 733 34.40 38.56 40.19
C CYS A 733 35.94 38.42 40.44
N ASP A 734 36.41 38.20 41.68
CA ASP A 734 37.83 37.88 41.96
C ASP A 734 38.07 36.69 42.92
N TYR A 735 37.75 35.50 42.41
CA TYR A 735 38.69 34.37 42.31
C TYR A 735 39.56 33.89 43.51
N GLU A 736 39.05 32.96 44.34
CA GLU A 736 39.88 32.06 45.18
C GLU A 736 40.22 30.73 44.44
N GLY A 737 41.30 30.65 43.66
CA GLY A 737 41.61 29.40 42.89
C GLY A 737 43.06 29.17 42.44
N GLY A 738 43.36 29.44 41.17
CA GLY A 738 44.70 29.30 40.57
C GLY A 738 44.87 29.35 39.03
N THR A 739 43.85 29.63 38.20
CA THR A 739 43.93 29.74 36.72
C THR A 739 42.72 30.46 36.10
N TRP A 740 42.96 31.30 35.08
CA TRP A 740 41.94 31.88 34.17
C TRP A 740 42.29 31.52 32.70
N ILE A 741 41.31 31.52 31.80
CA ILE A 741 41.52 31.44 30.33
C ILE A 741 40.67 32.50 29.60
N ASP A 742 41.18 33.73 29.50
CA ASP A 742 40.61 34.79 28.65
C ASP A 742 40.70 34.43 27.17
N ASN A 743 39.56 34.47 26.45
CA ASN A 743 39.49 35.10 25.12
C ASN A 743 38.04 35.38 24.64
N VAL A 744 37.45 36.53 25.01
CA VAL A 744 36.60 37.36 24.11
C VAL A 744 36.26 38.70 24.78
N ILE A 745 36.39 39.81 24.03
CA ILE A 745 36.14 41.17 24.52
C ILE A 745 34.96 41.81 23.77
N SER A 746 33.85 42.11 24.45
CA SER A 746 32.85 43.07 23.94
C SER A 746 31.91 43.73 24.98
N THR A 747 32.44 44.25 26.10
CA THR A 747 31.96 45.43 26.88
C THR A 747 30.46 45.58 27.24
N PRO A 748 30.09 45.89 28.51
CA PRO A 748 30.86 46.72 29.45
C PRO A 748 31.64 45.94 30.52
N SER A 749 32.40 46.69 31.31
CA SER A 749 33.09 46.33 32.56
C SER A 749 32.55 45.10 33.31
N VAL A 750 33.31 43.99 33.30
CA VAL A 750 33.09 42.83 34.18
C VAL A 750 34.35 42.61 35.02
N GLY A 751 34.18 42.49 36.33
CA GLY A 751 35.20 42.08 37.30
C GLY A 751 36.10 43.17 37.88
N GLN A 752 36.74 42.81 39.00
CA GLN A 752 37.67 43.61 39.82
C GLN A 752 37.06 44.72 40.68
N ASP A 753 35.74 44.71 40.94
CA ASP A 753 35.23 45.47 42.09
C ASP A 753 35.77 44.86 43.40
N CYS A 754 36.29 45.73 44.27
CA CYS A 754 36.92 45.38 45.53
C CYS A 754 36.05 45.67 46.78
N ASP A 755 34.89 46.32 46.64
CA ASP A 755 33.81 46.37 47.64
C ASP A 755 32.44 46.59 46.97
N ASP A 756 31.86 45.49 46.48
CA ASP A 756 30.53 45.26 45.85
C ASP A 756 29.30 45.72 46.71
N THR A 757 29.55 46.62 47.68
CA THR A 757 28.56 47.25 48.55
C THR A 757 28.71 48.78 48.70
N ASP A 758 29.73 49.41 48.09
CA ASP A 758 29.89 50.87 48.02
C ASP A 758 30.26 51.36 46.60
N ALA A 759 29.26 51.86 45.87
CA ALA A 759 29.27 52.47 44.53
C ALA A 759 30.20 53.70 44.33
N THR A 760 31.21 53.84 45.17
CA THR A 760 32.34 54.77 45.05
C THR A 760 33.70 54.06 45.02
N VAL A 761 33.72 52.73 45.13
CA VAL A 761 34.89 51.84 45.10
C VAL A 761 34.77 50.94 43.88
N PHE A 762 35.56 51.17 42.83
CA PHE A 762 35.50 50.40 41.58
C PHE A 762 36.74 50.64 40.70
N PRO A 763 37.05 49.73 39.74
CA PRO A 763 38.16 49.89 38.78
C PRO A 763 38.20 51.25 38.07
N GLY A 764 39.09 52.13 38.53
CA GLY A 764 39.27 53.48 38.01
C GLY A 764 38.38 54.58 38.63
N ALA A 765 37.81 54.34 39.82
CA ALA A 765 37.15 55.39 40.60
C ALA A 765 38.11 56.54 41.00
N PRO A 766 37.60 57.74 41.32
CA PRO A 766 38.45 58.87 41.71
C PRO A 766 38.92 58.78 43.18
N GLU A 767 40.15 58.30 43.37
CA GLU A 767 40.80 58.12 44.70
C GLU A 767 40.69 59.33 45.65
N ILE A 768 40.34 59.06 46.91
CA ILE A 768 40.13 60.01 48.02
C ILE A 768 41.27 59.88 49.06
N TRP A 769 42.49 60.08 48.56
CA TRP A 769 43.76 59.95 49.31
C TRP A 769 43.72 60.30 50.81
N TYR A 770 44.34 59.42 51.60
CA TYR A 770 44.53 59.42 53.05
C TYR A 770 43.31 59.06 53.92
N ASP A 771 42.30 58.35 53.38
CA ASP A 771 41.15 57.87 54.17
C ASP A 771 41.18 56.38 54.55
N GLY A 772 41.99 55.58 53.87
CA GLY A 772 42.27 54.17 54.15
C GLY A 772 41.57 53.15 53.25
N VAL A 773 40.90 53.59 52.17
CA VAL A 773 40.29 52.72 51.14
C VAL A 773 40.97 53.00 49.80
N ASP A 774 41.35 51.95 49.06
CA ASP A 774 41.70 52.05 47.63
C ASP A 774 40.38 52.08 46.86
N GLN A 775 39.88 53.28 46.54
CA GLN A 775 38.63 53.40 45.81
C GLN A 775 38.80 52.98 44.35
N SER A 776 40.01 53.14 43.79
CA SER A 776 40.28 52.81 42.40
C SER A 776 40.41 51.32 42.09
N CYS A 777 40.43 50.47 43.12
CA CYS A 777 40.74 49.03 43.10
C CYS A 777 42.04 48.68 42.34
N ASP A 778 42.99 49.62 42.21
CA ASP A 778 44.18 49.45 41.38
C ASP A 778 45.38 48.84 42.11
N GLY A 779 45.25 48.59 43.41
CA GLY A 779 46.20 47.87 44.26
C GLY A 779 47.36 48.72 44.76
N TRP A 780 47.28 50.05 44.59
CA TRP A 780 48.29 50.99 45.09
C TRP A 780 47.93 51.45 46.51
N SER A 781 48.78 52.27 47.13
CA SER A 781 48.55 52.72 48.50
C SER A 781 47.92 54.11 48.53
N ASP A 782 46.72 54.22 49.12
CA ASP A 782 46.03 55.46 49.54
C ASP A 782 46.94 56.48 50.28
N PHE A 783 48.11 56.05 50.76
CA PHE A 783 49.10 56.89 51.44
C PHE A 783 50.27 57.38 50.55
N ASP A 784 50.28 57.07 49.24
CA ASP A 784 51.33 57.40 48.24
C ASP A 784 50.73 58.00 46.93
N PRO A 785 50.22 59.25 46.94
CA PRO A 785 49.49 59.82 45.81
C PRO A 785 50.32 60.12 44.55
N ASP A 786 51.63 60.34 44.71
CA ASP A 786 52.59 60.53 43.61
C ASP A 786 53.32 59.24 43.20
N ARG A 787 52.98 58.11 43.82
CA ARG A 787 53.42 56.74 43.48
C ARG A 787 54.95 56.60 43.40
N ASP A 788 55.63 57.27 44.34
CA ASP A 788 57.11 57.35 44.45
C ASP A 788 57.68 56.25 45.37
N GLY A 789 56.81 55.62 46.18
CA GLY A 789 57.16 54.59 47.16
C GLY A 789 57.37 55.12 48.60
N GLN A 790 57.08 56.39 48.89
CA GLN A 790 57.32 57.01 50.20
C GLN A 790 56.07 57.68 50.80
N ILE A 791 55.36 56.94 51.65
CA ILE A 791 54.22 57.47 52.42
C ILE A 791 54.62 58.61 53.37
N TRP A 792 53.69 59.56 53.61
CA TRP A 792 53.96 60.74 54.45
C TRP A 792 54.29 60.34 55.92
N PRO A 793 55.44 60.76 56.50
CA PRO A 793 55.94 60.23 57.77
C PRO A 793 55.09 60.51 59.03
N ASP A 794 54.10 61.39 58.98
CA ASP A 794 53.14 61.62 60.08
C ASP A 794 52.02 60.55 60.11
N TYR A 795 51.80 59.84 58.99
CA TYR A 795 50.80 58.75 58.85
C TYR A 795 51.42 57.36 59.01
N ALA A 796 52.71 57.20 58.66
CA ALA A 796 53.50 55.97 58.84
C ALA A 796 53.56 55.44 60.29
N ALA A 797 53.05 56.18 61.27
CA ALA A 797 52.97 55.78 62.68
C ALA A 797 51.64 55.08 63.08
N ARG A 798 50.78 54.73 62.11
CA ARG A 798 49.47 54.08 62.37
C ARG A 798 49.35 52.62 61.95
N ASP A 799 50.19 52.13 61.04
CA ASP A 799 50.09 50.75 60.54
C ASP A 799 51.40 49.96 60.76
N GLU A 800 51.42 49.14 61.81
CA GLU A 800 52.49 48.15 62.06
C GLU A 800 52.22 46.79 61.37
N ALA A 801 51.07 46.61 60.70
CA ALA A 801 50.66 45.37 60.06
C ALA A 801 51.12 45.30 58.59
N PHE A 802 50.92 46.37 57.81
CA PHE A 802 51.24 46.41 56.38
C PHE A 802 52.72 46.09 56.09
N PHE A 803 53.64 46.76 56.80
CA PHE A 803 55.09 46.53 56.64
C PHE A 803 55.56 45.14 57.07
N ALA A 804 54.79 44.43 57.90
CA ALA A 804 55.11 43.06 58.30
C ALA A 804 54.82 42.03 57.18
N ALA A 805 53.84 42.30 56.31
CA ALA A 805 53.51 41.42 55.18
C ALA A 805 54.57 41.47 54.07
N LEU A 806 55.13 42.66 53.79
CA LEU A 806 56.12 42.87 52.73
C LEU A 806 57.57 42.56 53.15
N GLY A 807 57.81 42.17 54.41
CA GLY A 807 59.11 41.66 54.89
C GLY A 807 60.24 42.69 55.03
N ILE A 808 59.93 43.99 55.06
CA ILE A 808 60.92 45.07 55.13
C ILE A 808 61.28 45.37 56.61
N PRO A 809 62.57 45.31 57.01
CA PRO A 809 62.96 45.39 58.43
C PRO A 809 62.98 46.82 58.99
N THR A 810 62.14 47.08 60.01
CA THR A 810 61.96 48.37 60.66
C THR A 810 63.00 48.68 61.75
N THR A 811 64.29 48.83 61.38
CA THR A 811 65.35 49.25 62.33
C THR A 811 66.24 50.39 61.83
N THR A 812 66.32 51.47 62.62
CA THR A 812 67.12 52.67 62.37
C THR A 812 68.57 52.56 62.89
N GLU A 813 69.44 51.98 62.07
CA GLU A 813 70.90 52.24 62.04
C GLU A 813 71.25 52.55 60.56
N GLY A 814 72.14 53.45 60.17
CA GLY A 814 73.27 54.04 60.85
C GLY A 814 74.26 54.54 59.79
N ALA A 815 73.96 55.70 59.22
CA ALA A 815 74.89 56.77 58.80
C ALA A 815 76.24 56.42 58.12
N GLY A 816 76.42 56.88 56.88
CA GLY A 816 77.72 56.95 56.18
C GLY A 816 77.67 57.94 55.01
N ASP A 817 78.61 58.89 54.98
CA ASP A 817 78.63 60.05 54.06
C ASP A 817 79.99 60.17 53.34
N CYS A 818 80.01 60.90 52.21
CA CYS A 818 81.17 61.47 51.50
C CYS A 818 82.28 60.57 50.89
N TYR A 819 82.33 60.63 49.55
CA TYR A 819 83.48 60.84 48.65
C TYR A 819 84.90 60.24 48.89
N ASP A 820 85.32 59.52 47.84
CA ASP A 820 86.65 59.34 47.21
C ASP A 820 87.88 58.76 47.94
N GLY A 821 88.79 58.23 47.12
CA GLY A 821 90.01 57.52 47.46
C GLY A 821 90.63 56.86 46.22
N GLU A 822 91.79 57.34 45.78
CA GLU A 822 92.53 56.89 44.58
C GLU A 822 93.00 55.42 44.71
N ASP A 823 93.30 54.65 43.65
CA ASP A 823 93.92 55.04 42.37
C ASP A 823 93.69 53.98 41.24
N THR A 824 93.73 54.43 39.97
CA THR A 824 93.66 53.74 38.65
C THR A 824 92.33 53.70 37.84
N PRO A 825 92.37 54.05 36.53
CA PRO A 825 91.19 54.07 35.64
C PRO A 825 91.05 52.83 34.73
N LEU A 826 89.82 52.54 34.31
CA LEU A 826 89.51 51.73 33.13
C LEU A 826 88.81 52.56 32.04
N GLN A 827 88.96 52.14 30.79
CA GLN A 827 88.74 53.01 29.61
C GLN A 827 87.29 53.02 29.12
N ALA A 828 86.85 54.17 28.62
CA ALA A 828 85.57 54.33 27.93
C ALA A 828 85.55 53.64 26.55
N ARG A 829 84.33 53.39 26.06
CA ARG A 829 84.01 53.40 24.62
C ARG A 829 82.84 54.33 24.37
N GLU A 830 82.87 54.98 23.22
CA GLU A 830 81.97 56.07 22.80
C GLU A 830 80.75 55.52 22.04
N GLY A 831 79.63 56.26 22.00
CA GLY A 831 78.57 55.95 21.01
C GLY A 831 77.14 56.47 21.23
N TRP A 832 76.95 57.77 21.45
CA TRP A 832 75.96 58.66 20.78
C TRP A 832 74.53 58.14 20.44
N GLN A 833 73.43 58.87 20.67
CA GLN A 833 73.25 60.23 21.20
C GLN A 833 71.79 60.49 21.65
N ASP A 834 71.58 61.58 22.37
CA ASP A 834 70.31 62.12 22.90
C ASP A 834 69.61 63.07 21.90
N PRO A 835 68.27 63.22 21.90
CA PRO A 835 67.55 64.34 21.30
C PRO A 835 67.63 65.63 22.16
N ASP A 836 67.54 66.79 21.52
CA ASP A 836 67.90 68.11 22.11
C ASP A 836 66.80 68.71 23.03
N PRO A 837 67.10 69.25 24.23
CA PRO A 837 66.11 69.64 25.23
C PRO A 837 65.60 71.10 25.13
N GLU A 838 65.49 71.69 23.93
CA GLU A 838 64.99 73.07 23.72
C GLU A 838 63.48 73.17 23.37
N GLN A 839 62.59 72.53 24.14
CA GLN A 839 61.19 73.01 24.26
C GLN A 839 60.66 72.98 25.71
N PRO A 840 59.96 74.05 26.16
CA PRO A 840 59.32 74.10 27.47
C PRO A 840 57.94 73.41 27.46
N TRP A 841 57.40 73.18 28.66
CA TRP A 841 56.03 72.70 28.87
C TRP A 841 54.96 73.57 28.20
N ASP A 842 53.89 72.92 27.75
CA ASP A 842 52.51 73.44 27.78
C ASP A 842 51.61 72.24 28.20
N PRO A 843 50.62 72.39 29.10
CA PRO A 843 50.01 71.23 29.76
C PRO A 843 48.61 70.85 29.21
N GLU A 844 48.45 69.57 28.87
CA GLU A 844 47.21 68.79 28.93
C GLU A 844 47.50 67.48 29.69
#